data_AF-A0A7Y4HWI2-F1
#
_entry.id   AF-A0A7Y4HWI2-F1
#
_cell.length_a   1.000
_cell.length_b   1.000
_cell.length_c   1.000
_cell.angle_alpha   90.00
_cell.angle_beta   90.00
_cell.angle_gamma   90.00
#
_symmetry.space_group_name_H-M   'P 1'
#
loop_
_entity.id
_entity.type
_entity.pdbx_description
1 polymer ?
#
loop_
_entity_poly.entity_id
_entity_poly.type
_entity_poly.pdbx_seq_one_letter_code
_entity_poly.pdbx_strand_id
1 'polypeptide(L)'
;MPRRTDLKSVMVIGSGPIVIGQAAEFDYSGTQALRVLKEEGLRVILVNSNPATIMTDPEFADATYVEPITPEVVAKIIEKERPDALLPTLGGQTALNAAIALDKNGVLEKYGVELIGANIAAIELGEDREKFKGVVARCGAESARSMIIHSIDGALEAAADLGYPMVVRPSFTMGGLGSGLAYNERDLRRIVGQGLQYSPTTEVLLEESILGWKEYELEMMRDKNDNVVVVCSIENLDPVGVHTGDSITVAPAMTLTDREYQRLRDISIAIIREVGVDTGGCNIQFAIEPDTGRIVVIEMNPRVSRSSALASKATGFAIAKIATKLSLGYTLDEIPNDITQKTPASFEPTLDYVVVKVPRFAFEKFPAADPTLTTTMKSVGEAMAIGRNFTEALQKALRSLEQKGSQLSFDTSVDIDVPALITAAKRPTTERLAQVQQALLGGGTIDELYQATGIDPWYLDQLVLLNEVAATVREAPALTEEMLRLAKRHGFSDEQIGALTHTPEAVVRGVRHALGVRPVYKTVDTCAAEFAAYTPYHYSSYDEEDEVGLHAKPSIIILGSGPNRIGQGIEFDYSCVHASMALREAGYETVMVNCNPETVSTDYDISTRLYFEPLTLEDVLEVIAAEDRTGGVMGVFVQLGGQTPLKLAQELADAGIPILGTSPEAIDLAEHRGAFSRVLDAAGLISPKNGTAVSFEDSKKIADEIGYPVLVRPSYVLGGRGMEIVYDEANLSRYIANATEITEAHPVLIDRFLEDAIEIDVDALYDGTDMYLGGIMEHIEEAGIHSGDSACVLPPITLGADILQRVREATLAIADGVGVRGLINIQFALASDVLYVLEANPRASRTVPFVSKATGVQLAKAAALIGTGVSIAALRAEYGLLPATGDGGDLPLDAPVSVKEAVLPFSRFRTPDGTVVDSLLGPEMRSTGEVMGIDKYFDTAFAKSQSAANAALPTEGRVFVSVANRDKRSIIMPVKRLVDLGFEILSTGGTADVLRRNGIQATTVRKIAEGTGEHGEGTVVDLITDGTIDMIINTPSGGQARGDGYEIRAAATSYGLPVITTVPEFGAAVQAIEAMRSYEWSVTSLQEHAANLQAATEARNAAR
;
A
#
# COMPACT_ATOMS: atom_id res chain seq x y z
N MET A 1 10.03 -36.76 -10.24
CA MET A 1 8.71 -37.20 -10.75
C MET A 1 8.06 -35.94 -11.26
N PRO A 2 7.76 -35.85 -12.56
CA PRO A 2 7.26 -34.62 -13.18
C PRO A 2 5.90 -34.21 -12.61
N ARG A 3 5.39 -33.08 -13.09
CA ARG A 3 4.09 -32.51 -12.73
C ARG A 3 2.99 -33.54 -12.50
N ARG A 4 2.22 -33.33 -11.44
CA ARG A 4 0.97 -34.03 -11.14
C ARG A 4 -0.03 -33.94 -12.31
N THR A 5 -0.57 -35.09 -12.71
CA THR A 5 -1.54 -35.21 -13.82
C THR A 5 -2.98 -35.39 -13.35
N ASP A 6 -3.19 -35.57 -12.06
CA ASP A 6 -4.50 -35.69 -11.42
C ASP A 6 -5.20 -34.34 -11.27
N LEU A 7 -4.44 -33.24 -11.19
CA LEU A 7 -4.96 -31.87 -11.14
C LEU A 7 -5.29 -31.34 -12.54
N LYS A 8 -6.50 -30.83 -12.74
CA LYS A 8 -6.92 -30.14 -13.97
C LYS A 8 -7.29 -28.69 -13.71
N SER A 9 -7.67 -28.37 -12.48
CA SER A 9 -8.10 -27.05 -12.06
C SER A 9 -7.58 -26.69 -10.67
N VAL A 10 -7.08 -25.47 -10.53
CA VAL A 10 -6.53 -24.96 -9.26
C VAL A 10 -7.20 -23.63 -8.95
N MET A 11 -7.69 -23.51 -7.72
CA MET A 11 -8.17 -22.25 -7.17
C MET A 11 -7.08 -21.59 -6.33
N VAL A 12 -6.84 -20.30 -6.57
CA VAL A 12 -5.93 -19.45 -5.80
C VAL A 12 -6.75 -18.44 -5.00
N ILE A 13 -6.39 -18.23 -3.74
CA ILE A 13 -6.97 -17.18 -2.89
C ILE A 13 -5.97 -16.03 -2.80
N GLY A 14 -6.38 -14.83 -3.23
CA GLY A 14 -5.60 -13.60 -3.09
C GLY A 14 -5.62 -13.03 -1.67
N SER A 15 -4.93 -11.91 -1.47
CA SER A 15 -4.82 -11.25 -0.15
C SER A 15 -6.02 -10.37 0.21
N GLY A 16 -6.81 -9.93 -0.76
CA GLY A 16 -7.81 -8.89 -0.57
C GLY A 16 -7.19 -7.49 -0.66
N PRO A 17 -7.75 -6.49 0.04
CA PRO A 17 -7.28 -5.11 -0.03
C PRO A 17 -5.88 -4.93 0.57
N ILE A 18 -5.18 -3.89 0.11
CA ILE A 18 -3.90 -3.46 0.67
C ILE A 18 -4.11 -2.86 2.07
N VAL A 19 -3.42 -3.42 3.05
CA VAL A 19 -3.40 -2.93 4.44
C VAL A 19 -1.96 -2.91 4.97
N ILE A 20 -1.71 -2.10 6.00
CA ILE A 20 -0.43 -2.15 6.72
C ILE A 20 -0.20 -3.58 7.24
N GLY A 21 0.89 -4.18 6.77
CA GLY A 21 1.31 -5.55 7.07
C GLY A 21 1.02 -6.56 5.96
N GLN A 22 0.16 -6.23 4.99
CA GLN A 22 -0.22 -7.10 3.88
C GLN A 22 -0.50 -6.24 2.64
N ALA A 23 0.51 -6.07 1.79
CA ALA A 23 0.49 -5.09 0.71
C ALA A 23 0.65 -5.73 -0.69
N ALA A 24 1.40 -5.07 -1.57
CA ALA A 24 1.46 -5.41 -3.00
C ALA A 24 2.24 -6.70 -3.28
N GLU A 25 3.02 -7.19 -2.32
CA GLU A 25 3.82 -8.41 -2.42
C GLU A 25 2.99 -9.65 -2.81
N PHE A 26 1.70 -9.64 -2.47
CA PHE A 26 0.77 -10.72 -2.76
C PHE A 26 0.12 -10.60 -4.15
N ASP A 27 0.03 -9.39 -4.73
CA ASP A 27 -0.32 -9.24 -6.14
C ASP A 27 0.84 -9.72 -7.03
N TYR A 28 2.08 -9.36 -6.67
CA TYR A 28 3.28 -9.91 -7.30
C TYR A 28 3.32 -11.44 -7.23
N SER A 29 3.23 -12.00 -6.02
CA SER A 29 3.30 -13.45 -5.81
C SER A 29 2.13 -14.19 -6.48
N GLY A 30 0.92 -13.63 -6.37
CA GLY A 30 -0.28 -14.16 -7.01
C GLY A 30 -0.18 -14.16 -8.52
N THR A 31 0.23 -13.04 -9.13
CA THR A 31 0.41 -12.92 -10.58
C THR A 31 1.41 -13.94 -11.12
N GLN A 32 2.54 -14.13 -10.45
CA GLN A 32 3.51 -15.16 -10.84
C GLN A 32 2.91 -16.56 -10.82
N ALA A 33 2.15 -16.90 -9.77
CA ALA A 33 1.52 -18.20 -9.66
C ALA A 33 0.47 -18.46 -10.75
N LEU A 34 -0.39 -17.48 -11.03
CA LEU A 34 -1.41 -17.62 -12.07
C LEU A 34 -0.79 -17.87 -13.45
N ARG A 35 0.30 -17.16 -13.78
CA ARG A 35 1.06 -17.39 -15.02
C ARG A 35 1.60 -18.81 -15.08
N VAL A 36 2.23 -19.31 -14.02
CA VAL A 36 2.73 -20.69 -13.95
C VAL A 36 1.60 -21.70 -14.15
N LEU A 37 0.49 -21.55 -13.42
CA LEU A 37 -0.64 -22.48 -13.53
C LEU A 37 -1.20 -22.53 -14.96
N LYS A 38 -1.29 -21.36 -15.63
CA LYS A 38 -1.70 -21.27 -17.03
C LYS A 38 -0.68 -21.84 -18.02
N GLU A 39 0.61 -21.61 -17.83
CA GLU A 39 1.68 -22.18 -18.65
C GLU A 39 1.71 -23.72 -18.56
N GLU A 40 1.37 -24.24 -17.40
CA GLU A 40 1.14 -25.67 -17.19
C GLU A 40 -0.22 -26.12 -17.79
N GLY A 41 -1.05 -25.24 -18.32
CA GLY A 41 -2.33 -25.62 -18.95
C GLY A 41 -3.35 -26.19 -17.96
N LEU A 42 -3.28 -25.76 -16.69
CA LEU A 42 -4.35 -25.97 -15.72
C LEU A 42 -5.41 -24.90 -15.91
N ARG A 43 -6.65 -25.25 -15.59
CA ARG A 43 -7.72 -24.26 -15.42
C ARG A 43 -7.49 -23.49 -14.12
N VAL A 44 -7.45 -22.17 -14.19
CA VAL A 44 -7.12 -21.31 -13.05
C VAL A 44 -8.36 -20.56 -12.59
N ILE A 45 -8.69 -20.70 -11.31
CA ILE A 45 -9.74 -19.94 -10.63
C ILE A 45 -9.06 -19.01 -9.63
N LEU A 46 -9.45 -17.74 -9.60
CA LEU A 46 -8.95 -16.77 -8.64
C LEU A 46 -10.11 -16.15 -7.86
N VAL A 47 -9.93 -15.95 -6.56
CA VAL A 47 -10.74 -15.00 -5.78
C VAL A 47 -9.84 -13.94 -5.13
N ASN A 48 -10.11 -12.67 -5.39
CA ASN A 48 -9.46 -11.53 -4.73
C ASN A 48 -10.37 -10.29 -4.82
N SER A 49 -10.71 -9.68 -3.70
CA SER A 49 -11.62 -8.52 -3.65
C SER A 49 -11.00 -7.20 -4.12
N ASN A 50 -9.67 -7.12 -4.28
CA ASN A 50 -8.97 -5.90 -4.65
C ASN A 50 -8.93 -5.71 -6.19
N PRO A 51 -9.64 -4.70 -6.74
CA PRO A 51 -9.72 -4.46 -8.18
C PRO A 51 -8.43 -3.86 -8.77
N ALA A 52 -7.54 -3.30 -7.94
CA ALA A 52 -6.32 -2.63 -8.40
C ALA A 52 -5.17 -3.59 -8.72
N THR A 53 -5.39 -4.88 -8.59
CA THR A 53 -4.36 -5.90 -8.78
C THR A 53 -4.22 -6.35 -10.24
N ILE A 54 -3.02 -6.73 -10.65
CA ILE A 54 -2.75 -7.37 -11.95
C ILE A 54 -3.28 -8.81 -11.95
N MET A 55 -3.19 -9.52 -10.83
CA MET A 55 -3.67 -10.90 -10.72
C MET A 55 -5.17 -11.02 -11.03
N THR A 56 -5.97 -9.95 -10.80
CA THR A 56 -7.40 -9.93 -11.13
C THR A 56 -7.72 -9.53 -12.56
N ASP A 57 -6.74 -9.26 -13.43
CA ASP A 57 -7.05 -9.04 -14.83
C ASP A 57 -7.61 -10.32 -15.47
N PRO A 58 -8.66 -10.21 -16.31
CA PRO A 58 -9.34 -11.39 -16.88
C PRO A 58 -8.43 -12.33 -17.69
N GLU A 59 -7.27 -11.85 -18.16
CA GLU A 59 -6.32 -12.63 -18.97
C GLU A 59 -5.43 -13.57 -18.13
N PHE A 60 -5.30 -13.37 -16.81
CA PHE A 60 -4.42 -14.19 -15.96
C PHE A 60 -5.08 -15.46 -15.40
N ALA A 61 -6.41 -15.51 -15.30
CA ALA A 61 -7.13 -16.70 -14.86
C ALA A 61 -8.29 -17.03 -15.84
N ASP A 62 -8.83 -18.24 -15.75
CA ASP A 62 -10.00 -18.64 -16.55
C ASP A 62 -11.31 -18.20 -15.91
N ALA A 63 -11.33 -18.10 -14.58
CA ALA A 63 -12.44 -17.54 -13.81
C ALA A 63 -11.90 -16.67 -12.66
N THR A 64 -12.05 -15.35 -12.81
CA THR A 64 -11.58 -14.36 -11.84
C THR A 64 -12.76 -13.78 -11.06
N TYR A 65 -12.77 -13.96 -9.75
CA TYR A 65 -13.80 -13.45 -8.84
C TYR A 65 -13.27 -12.25 -8.05
N VAL A 66 -13.86 -11.08 -8.29
CA VAL A 66 -13.69 -9.90 -7.45
C VAL A 66 -14.82 -9.87 -6.44
N GLU A 67 -14.66 -10.67 -5.39
CA GLU A 67 -15.69 -10.98 -4.39
C GLU A 67 -15.07 -10.99 -2.98
N PRO A 68 -15.87 -10.79 -1.91
CA PRO A 68 -15.38 -10.85 -0.53
C PRO A 68 -14.70 -12.18 -0.20
N ILE A 69 -13.55 -12.14 0.47
CA ILE A 69 -12.80 -13.36 0.83
C ILE A 69 -13.32 -13.90 2.18
N THR A 70 -14.60 -14.27 2.23
CA THR A 70 -15.22 -14.92 3.39
C THR A 70 -15.44 -16.42 3.11
N PRO A 71 -15.47 -17.29 4.14
CA PRO A 71 -15.69 -18.72 3.95
C PRO A 71 -16.97 -19.03 3.17
N GLU A 72 -18.04 -18.27 3.40
CA GLU A 72 -19.34 -18.46 2.74
C GLU A 72 -19.28 -18.15 1.25
N VAL A 73 -18.61 -17.04 0.87
CA VAL A 73 -18.46 -16.63 -0.53
C VAL A 73 -17.51 -17.58 -1.27
N VAL A 74 -16.38 -17.92 -0.66
CA VAL A 74 -15.42 -18.86 -1.27
C VAL A 74 -16.05 -20.25 -1.44
N ALA A 75 -16.88 -20.70 -0.50
CA ALA A 75 -17.62 -21.96 -0.64
C ALA A 75 -18.58 -21.95 -1.85
N LYS A 76 -19.22 -20.81 -2.16
CA LYS A 76 -20.06 -20.66 -3.35
C LYS A 76 -19.26 -20.73 -4.64
N ILE A 77 -18.07 -20.12 -4.66
CA ILE A 77 -17.15 -20.21 -5.80
C ILE A 77 -16.72 -21.67 -5.98
N ILE A 78 -16.31 -22.37 -4.92
CA ILE A 78 -15.96 -23.80 -5.00
C ILE A 78 -17.14 -24.65 -5.50
N GLU A 79 -18.35 -24.37 -5.02
CA GLU A 79 -19.56 -25.08 -5.46
C GLU A 79 -19.84 -24.90 -6.95
N LYS A 80 -19.64 -23.69 -7.48
CA LYS A 80 -19.82 -23.36 -8.90
C LYS A 80 -18.71 -23.93 -9.76
N GLU A 81 -17.46 -23.75 -9.33
CA GLU A 81 -16.27 -23.96 -10.16
C GLU A 81 -15.66 -25.34 -10.06
N ARG A 82 -15.91 -26.06 -8.95
CA ARG A 82 -15.41 -27.41 -8.69
C ARG A 82 -13.88 -27.56 -8.93
N PRO A 83 -13.03 -26.74 -8.27
CA PRO A 83 -11.59 -26.89 -8.40
C PRO A 83 -11.10 -28.23 -7.84
N ASP A 84 -10.08 -28.83 -8.45
CA ASP A 84 -9.46 -30.05 -7.92
C ASP A 84 -8.59 -29.74 -6.69
N ALA A 85 -7.94 -28.57 -6.70
CA ALA A 85 -7.08 -28.13 -5.60
C ALA A 85 -7.22 -26.64 -5.26
N LEU A 86 -6.87 -26.30 -4.03
CA LEU A 86 -6.81 -24.95 -3.47
C LEU A 86 -5.36 -24.62 -3.07
N LEU A 87 -4.86 -23.46 -3.51
CA LEU A 87 -3.53 -22.94 -3.19
C LEU A 87 -3.64 -21.68 -2.31
N PRO A 88 -3.50 -21.81 -0.97
CA PRO A 88 -3.73 -20.71 -0.03
C PRO A 88 -2.44 -19.95 0.36
N THR A 89 -1.27 -20.39 -0.08
CA THR A 89 0.04 -19.94 0.42
C THR A 89 0.55 -18.65 -0.24
N LEU A 90 -0.27 -18.00 -1.07
CA LEU A 90 0.09 -16.84 -1.90
C LEU A 90 -0.70 -15.57 -1.59
N GLY A 91 -1.71 -15.64 -0.72
CA GLY A 91 -2.59 -14.52 -0.38
C GLY A 91 -2.47 -14.06 1.06
N GLY A 92 -1.27 -14.17 1.65
CA GLY A 92 -1.00 -13.70 3.02
C GLY A 92 -1.86 -14.39 4.08
N GLN A 93 -2.16 -13.66 5.16
CA GLN A 93 -2.94 -14.22 6.27
C GLN A 93 -4.41 -14.43 5.90
N THR A 94 -4.98 -13.55 5.08
CA THR A 94 -6.36 -13.65 4.61
C THR A 94 -6.62 -15.01 3.96
N ALA A 95 -5.74 -15.45 3.05
CA ALA A 95 -5.88 -16.72 2.34
C ALA A 95 -5.75 -17.94 3.27
N LEU A 96 -4.79 -17.92 4.20
CA LEU A 96 -4.61 -19.02 5.17
C LEU A 96 -5.83 -19.14 6.10
N ASN A 97 -6.32 -18.02 6.64
CA ASN A 97 -7.49 -18.00 7.51
C ASN A 97 -8.74 -18.50 6.79
N ALA A 98 -8.95 -18.09 5.53
CA ALA A 98 -10.04 -18.57 4.71
C ALA A 98 -9.94 -20.09 4.46
N ALA A 99 -8.76 -20.60 4.13
CA ALA A 99 -8.54 -22.04 3.91
C ALA A 99 -8.80 -22.87 5.18
N ILE A 100 -8.31 -22.42 6.34
CA ILE A 100 -8.56 -23.08 7.63
C ILE A 100 -10.08 -23.10 7.95
N ALA A 101 -10.77 -21.99 7.72
CA ALA A 101 -12.21 -21.92 7.96
C ALA A 101 -13.02 -22.82 7.02
N LEU A 102 -12.64 -22.90 5.74
CA LEU A 102 -13.27 -23.79 4.76
C LEU A 102 -13.09 -25.27 5.12
N ASP A 103 -11.89 -25.65 5.60
CA ASP A 103 -11.60 -27.00 6.08
C ASP A 103 -12.43 -27.35 7.32
N LYS A 104 -12.43 -26.47 8.34
CA LYS A 104 -13.23 -26.63 9.57
C LYS A 104 -14.73 -26.74 9.29
N ASN A 105 -15.22 -26.03 8.28
CA ASN A 105 -16.62 -26.08 7.85
C ASN A 105 -16.95 -27.30 6.97
N GLY A 106 -15.97 -28.16 6.68
CA GLY A 106 -16.13 -29.37 5.86
C GLY A 106 -16.35 -29.10 4.37
N VAL A 107 -16.08 -27.88 3.89
CA VAL A 107 -16.33 -27.48 2.50
C VAL A 107 -15.36 -28.19 1.55
N LEU A 108 -14.08 -28.26 1.92
CA LEU A 108 -13.05 -28.91 1.11
C LEU A 108 -13.35 -30.41 0.95
N GLU A 109 -13.70 -31.10 2.03
CA GLU A 109 -14.09 -32.51 1.99
C GLU A 109 -15.38 -32.73 1.17
N LYS A 110 -16.42 -31.90 1.40
CA LYS A 110 -17.70 -31.98 0.69
C LYS A 110 -17.55 -31.92 -0.83
N TYR A 111 -16.61 -31.11 -1.30
CA TYR A 111 -16.39 -30.88 -2.74
C TYR A 111 -15.16 -31.58 -3.30
N GLY A 112 -14.41 -32.33 -2.48
CA GLY A 112 -13.22 -33.07 -2.90
C GLY A 112 -12.07 -32.17 -3.33
N VAL A 113 -11.91 -31.01 -2.70
CA VAL A 113 -10.86 -30.03 -3.02
C VAL A 113 -9.63 -30.33 -2.18
N GLU A 114 -8.49 -30.61 -2.82
CA GLU A 114 -7.23 -30.85 -2.13
C GLU A 114 -6.51 -29.53 -1.78
N LEU A 115 -5.91 -29.43 -0.60
CA LEU A 115 -5.04 -28.30 -0.26
C LEU A 115 -3.60 -28.58 -0.73
N ILE A 116 -3.04 -27.73 -1.59
CA ILE A 116 -1.68 -27.86 -2.12
C ILE A 116 -0.77 -26.72 -1.65
N GLY A 117 0.56 -26.95 -1.66
CA GLY A 117 1.58 -26.00 -1.22
C GLY A 117 1.87 -26.10 0.28
N ALA A 118 0.85 -25.97 1.13
CA ALA A 118 0.94 -26.25 2.57
C ALA A 118 -0.35 -26.91 3.07
N ASN A 119 -0.21 -28.00 3.81
CA ASN A 119 -1.34 -28.69 4.42
C ASN A 119 -1.79 -27.97 5.72
N ILE A 120 -3.04 -28.22 6.16
CA ILE A 120 -3.61 -27.58 7.36
C ILE A 120 -2.75 -27.83 8.62
N ALA A 121 -2.22 -29.04 8.78
CA ALA A 121 -1.38 -29.35 9.95
C ALA A 121 -0.09 -28.51 9.98
N ALA A 122 0.56 -28.31 8.84
CA ALA A 122 1.75 -27.48 8.70
C ALA A 122 1.43 -25.99 8.94
N ILE A 123 0.30 -25.50 8.40
CA ILE A 123 -0.16 -24.13 8.63
C ILE A 123 -0.42 -23.91 10.12
N GLU A 124 -1.19 -24.79 10.77
CA GLU A 124 -1.45 -24.68 12.21
C GLU A 124 -0.18 -24.82 13.06
N LEU A 125 0.78 -25.69 12.70
CA LEU A 125 2.04 -25.83 13.42
C LEU A 125 2.95 -24.61 13.31
N GLY A 126 2.92 -23.89 12.18
CA GLY A 126 3.68 -22.65 11.96
C GLY A 126 3.03 -21.41 12.59
N GLU A 127 1.71 -21.29 12.49
CA GLU A 127 0.96 -20.11 12.95
C GLU A 127 0.62 -20.13 14.45
N ASP A 128 0.39 -21.31 15.04
CA ASP A 128 0.13 -21.45 16.47
C ASP A 128 1.46 -21.41 17.24
N ARG A 129 1.67 -20.32 17.98
CA ARG A 129 2.93 -20.05 18.69
C ARG A 129 3.28 -21.11 19.74
N GLU A 130 2.29 -21.68 20.42
CA GLU A 130 2.55 -22.71 21.44
C GLU A 130 3.00 -24.01 20.76
N LYS A 131 2.30 -24.41 19.69
CA LYS A 131 2.71 -25.57 18.88
C LYS A 131 4.08 -25.36 18.26
N PHE A 132 4.36 -24.16 17.73
CA PHE A 132 5.64 -23.81 17.11
C PHE A 132 6.79 -23.83 18.12
N LYS A 133 6.60 -23.31 19.34
CA LYS A 133 7.61 -23.43 20.41
C LYS A 133 7.95 -24.89 20.70
N GLY A 134 6.95 -25.77 20.68
CA GLY A 134 7.15 -27.22 20.76
C GLY A 134 7.98 -27.78 19.59
N VAL A 135 7.78 -27.28 18.37
CA VAL A 135 8.58 -27.63 17.17
C VAL A 135 10.04 -27.21 17.36
N VAL A 136 10.27 -25.96 17.74
CA VAL A 136 11.61 -25.39 17.95
C VAL A 136 12.39 -26.22 18.98
N ALA A 137 11.75 -26.58 20.10
CA ALA A 137 12.36 -27.42 21.13
C ALA A 137 12.72 -28.83 20.62
N ARG A 138 11.87 -29.46 19.79
CA ARG A 138 12.17 -30.76 19.16
C ARG A 138 13.31 -30.69 18.15
N CYS A 139 13.48 -29.55 17.49
CA CYS A 139 14.61 -29.28 16.59
C CYS A 139 15.92 -28.98 17.33
N GLY A 140 15.92 -28.92 18.67
CA GLY A 140 17.11 -28.61 19.47
C GLY A 140 17.50 -27.13 19.43
N ALA A 141 16.58 -26.25 19.03
CA ALA A 141 16.75 -24.80 19.07
C ALA A 141 15.98 -24.19 20.25
N GLU A 142 16.22 -22.91 20.54
CA GLU A 142 15.59 -22.20 21.64
C GLU A 142 14.57 -21.18 21.12
N SER A 143 13.47 -20.99 21.87
CA SER A 143 12.59 -19.83 21.75
C SER A 143 12.76 -18.97 23.01
N ALA A 144 12.32 -17.71 22.97
CA ALA A 144 12.27 -16.86 24.15
C ALA A 144 11.52 -17.56 25.30
N ARG A 145 12.05 -17.45 26.53
CA ARG A 145 11.33 -17.91 27.73
C ARG A 145 10.00 -17.17 27.81
N SER A 146 8.93 -17.90 28.07
CA SER A 146 7.58 -17.32 28.11
C SER A 146 6.66 -18.07 29.05
N MET A 147 5.67 -17.36 29.59
CA MET A 147 4.68 -17.82 30.57
C MET A 147 3.29 -17.29 30.21
N ILE A 148 2.29 -18.17 30.27
CA ILE A 148 0.88 -17.79 30.11
C ILE A 148 0.32 -17.39 31.47
N ILE A 149 -0.39 -16.27 31.53
CA ILE A 149 -1.04 -15.76 32.73
C ILE A 149 -2.52 -15.44 32.47
N HIS A 150 -3.31 -15.44 33.54
CA HIS A 150 -4.75 -15.14 33.51
C HIS A 150 -5.15 -14.05 34.52
N SER A 151 -4.18 -13.42 35.17
CA SER A 151 -4.42 -12.37 36.17
C SER A 151 -3.23 -11.43 36.26
N ILE A 152 -3.49 -10.19 36.70
CA ILE A 152 -2.44 -9.20 36.95
C ILE A 152 -1.46 -9.70 38.02
N ASP A 153 -1.94 -10.37 39.08
CA ASP A 153 -1.06 -10.91 40.11
C ASP A 153 -0.14 -12.00 39.56
N GLY A 154 -0.66 -12.90 38.70
CA GLY A 154 0.16 -13.90 38.00
C GLY A 154 1.21 -13.26 37.08
N ALA A 155 0.88 -12.12 36.46
CA ALA A 155 1.85 -11.37 35.67
C ALA A 155 2.99 -10.78 36.53
N LEU A 156 2.70 -10.30 37.73
CA LEU A 156 3.72 -9.79 38.65
C LEU A 156 4.64 -10.89 39.19
N GLU A 157 4.10 -12.09 39.40
CA GLU A 157 4.90 -13.26 39.75
C GLU A 157 5.82 -13.68 38.59
N ALA A 158 5.29 -13.76 37.36
CA ALA A 158 6.06 -14.07 36.16
C ALA A 158 7.16 -13.02 35.90
N ALA A 159 6.93 -11.75 36.25
CA ALA A 159 7.92 -10.69 36.14
C ALA A 159 9.17 -10.94 36.99
N ALA A 160 9.06 -11.68 38.11
CA ALA A 160 10.20 -12.03 38.93
C ALA A 160 11.13 -13.08 38.29
N ASP A 161 10.63 -13.87 37.33
CA ASP A 161 11.40 -14.87 36.58
C ASP A 161 11.87 -14.35 35.21
N LEU A 162 10.98 -13.65 34.48
CA LEU A 162 11.28 -13.13 33.13
C LEU A 162 12.09 -11.82 33.16
N GLY A 163 11.93 -10.99 34.20
CA GLY A 163 12.60 -9.69 34.33
C GLY A 163 12.02 -8.60 33.43
N TYR A 164 12.42 -7.34 33.66
CA TYR A 164 12.04 -6.19 32.82
C TYR A 164 13.22 -5.73 31.93
N PRO A 165 12.96 -5.18 30.73
CA PRO A 165 11.66 -5.15 30.07
C PRO A 165 11.17 -6.56 29.70
N MET A 166 9.87 -6.72 29.43
CA MET A 166 9.28 -7.96 28.94
C MET A 166 8.21 -7.68 27.89
N VAL A 167 7.97 -8.67 27.03
CA VAL A 167 6.94 -8.59 26.00
C VAL A 167 5.62 -9.11 26.58
N VAL A 168 4.54 -8.36 26.39
CA VAL A 168 3.18 -8.72 26.80
C VAL A 168 2.35 -8.90 25.54
N ARG A 169 1.73 -10.08 25.34
CA ARG A 169 0.92 -10.39 24.16
C ARG A 169 -0.36 -11.11 24.55
N PRO A 170 -1.54 -10.50 24.36
CA PRO A 170 -2.81 -11.15 24.68
C PRO A 170 -3.12 -12.27 23.69
N SER A 171 -3.60 -13.40 24.21
CA SER A 171 -3.94 -14.55 23.38
C SER A 171 -5.21 -14.29 22.57
N PHE A 172 -5.25 -14.83 21.35
CA PHE A 172 -6.38 -14.74 20.42
C PHE A 172 -6.82 -13.30 20.05
N THR A 173 -5.93 -12.33 20.22
CA THR A 173 -6.14 -10.96 19.75
C THR A 173 -5.44 -10.74 18.40
N MET A 174 -6.08 -10.01 17.48
CA MET A 174 -5.50 -9.70 16.17
C MET A 174 -4.78 -8.34 16.19
N GLY A 175 -3.83 -8.17 15.27
CA GLY A 175 -3.19 -6.87 15.01
C GLY A 175 -2.40 -6.28 16.19
N GLY A 176 -2.02 -7.10 17.18
CA GLY A 176 -1.31 -6.64 18.38
C GLY A 176 -2.20 -5.89 19.37
N LEU A 177 -3.53 -6.04 19.30
CA LEU A 177 -4.46 -5.44 20.26
C LEU A 177 -4.12 -5.86 21.69
N GLY A 178 -3.81 -4.88 22.55
CA GLY A 178 -3.37 -5.11 23.94
C GLY A 178 -1.96 -5.68 24.10
N SER A 179 -1.20 -5.83 23.02
CA SER A 179 0.21 -6.19 23.07
C SER A 179 1.09 -4.98 23.34
N GLY A 180 2.24 -5.18 23.98
CA GLY A 180 3.20 -4.11 24.23
C GLY A 180 4.43 -4.55 25.01
N LEU A 181 5.38 -3.63 25.17
CA LEU A 181 6.57 -3.81 26.00
C LEU A 181 6.32 -3.21 27.39
N ALA A 182 6.44 -4.03 28.42
CA ALA A 182 6.42 -3.57 29.80
C ALA A 182 7.85 -3.31 30.28
N TYR A 183 8.20 -2.04 30.51
CA TYR A 183 9.53 -1.65 31.01
C TYR A 183 9.61 -1.64 32.54
N ASN A 184 8.46 -1.67 33.21
CA ASN A 184 8.32 -1.62 34.66
C ASN A 184 6.93 -2.14 35.06
N GLU A 185 6.69 -2.25 36.37
CA GLU A 185 5.42 -2.75 36.92
C GLU A 185 4.20 -1.90 36.50
N ARG A 186 4.36 -0.58 36.37
CA ARG A 186 3.24 0.30 35.95
C ARG A 186 2.82 -0.02 34.52
N ASP A 187 3.78 -0.21 33.62
CA ASP A 187 3.50 -0.65 32.25
C ASP A 187 2.87 -2.04 32.25
N LEU A 188 3.42 -2.99 33.03
CA LEU A 188 2.90 -4.35 33.09
C LEU A 188 1.43 -4.37 33.52
N ARG A 189 1.06 -3.69 34.61
CA ARG A 189 -0.32 -3.61 35.08
C ARG A 189 -1.26 -3.03 34.04
N ARG A 190 -0.82 -1.98 33.33
CA ARG A 190 -1.61 -1.34 32.28
C ARG A 190 -1.82 -2.28 31.09
N ILE A 191 -0.73 -2.82 30.53
CA ILE A 191 -0.76 -3.61 29.30
C ILE A 191 -1.42 -4.97 29.56
N VAL A 192 -1.11 -5.65 30.66
CA VAL A 192 -1.76 -6.92 31.03
C VAL A 192 -3.23 -6.70 31.38
N GLY A 193 -3.57 -5.63 32.11
CA GLY A 193 -4.96 -5.32 32.44
C GLY A 193 -5.82 -5.14 31.18
N GLN A 194 -5.32 -4.35 30.23
CA GLN A 194 -5.92 -4.20 28.91
C GLN A 194 -5.94 -5.53 28.14
N GLY A 195 -4.83 -6.25 28.13
CA GLY A 195 -4.68 -7.52 27.43
C GLY A 195 -5.66 -8.60 27.90
N LEU A 196 -5.85 -8.75 29.21
CA LEU A 196 -6.82 -9.68 29.79
C LEU A 196 -8.26 -9.28 29.47
N GLN A 197 -8.54 -7.97 29.35
CA GLN A 197 -9.85 -7.47 28.95
C GLN A 197 -10.13 -7.68 27.46
N TYR A 198 -9.13 -7.50 26.60
CA TYR A 198 -9.25 -7.68 25.16
C TYR A 198 -9.20 -9.15 24.73
N SER A 199 -8.54 -10.01 25.51
CA SER A 199 -8.46 -11.44 25.21
C SER A 199 -9.81 -12.13 25.43
N PRO A 200 -10.38 -12.81 24.40
CA PRO A 200 -11.64 -13.56 24.54
C PRO A 200 -11.56 -14.68 25.57
N THR A 201 -10.36 -15.18 25.87
CA THR A 201 -10.09 -16.24 26.85
C THR A 201 -9.53 -15.71 28.16
N THR A 202 -9.47 -14.39 28.35
CA THR A 202 -8.84 -13.74 29.51
C THR A 202 -7.42 -14.29 29.75
N GLU A 203 -6.60 -14.28 28.70
CA GLU A 203 -5.28 -14.88 28.70
C GLU A 203 -4.23 -13.96 28.05
N VAL A 204 -3.05 -13.88 28.66
CA VAL A 204 -1.91 -13.11 28.14
C VAL A 204 -0.63 -13.92 28.25
N LEU A 205 0.18 -13.93 27.19
CA LEU A 205 1.53 -14.46 27.17
C LEU A 205 2.54 -13.37 27.56
N LEU A 206 3.39 -13.68 28.54
CA LEU A 206 4.55 -12.87 28.91
C LEU A 206 5.82 -13.54 28.43
N GLU A 207 6.75 -12.77 27.86
CA GLU A 207 8.01 -13.31 27.34
C GLU A 207 9.21 -12.50 27.81
N GLU A 208 10.34 -13.19 28.04
CA GLU A 208 11.61 -12.52 28.30
C GLU A 208 11.96 -11.57 27.16
N SER A 209 12.57 -10.43 27.48
CA SER A 209 12.99 -9.50 26.45
C SER A 209 14.29 -9.94 25.81
N ILE A 210 14.25 -10.00 24.48
CA ILE A 210 15.40 -10.10 23.58
C ILE A 210 15.65 -8.76 22.86
N LEU A 211 15.20 -7.65 23.46
CA LEU A 211 15.31 -6.32 22.86
C LEU A 211 16.78 -5.92 22.70
N GLY A 212 17.12 -5.36 21.55
CA GLY A 212 18.49 -4.97 21.21
C GLY A 212 19.37 -6.10 20.68
N TRP A 213 18.85 -7.34 20.58
CA TRP A 213 19.56 -8.44 19.91
C TRP A 213 19.57 -8.22 18.39
N LYS A 214 20.52 -8.86 17.69
CA LYS A 214 20.52 -8.86 16.22
C LYS A 214 19.33 -9.65 15.70
N GLU A 215 18.70 -9.21 14.62
CA GLU A 215 17.55 -9.89 14.00
C GLU A 215 17.89 -10.33 12.57
N TYR A 216 17.59 -11.58 12.27
CA TYR A 216 17.89 -12.22 10.99
C TYR A 216 16.67 -12.96 10.43
N GLU A 217 16.59 -13.02 9.11
CA GLU A 217 15.58 -13.81 8.40
C GLU A 217 16.25 -14.72 7.37
N LEU A 218 15.77 -15.96 7.27
CA LEU A 218 16.15 -16.88 6.21
C LEU A 218 14.92 -17.25 5.38
N GLU A 219 15.00 -16.99 4.08
CA GLU A 219 14.01 -17.45 3.10
C GLU A 219 14.39 -18.86 2.65
N MET A 220 13.55 -19.83 3.00
CA MET A 220 13.77 -21.24 2.78
C MET A 220 12.84 -21.78 1.69
N MET A 221 13.30 -22.79 0.97
CA MET A 221 12.45 -23.54 0.05
C MET A 221 12.71 -25.04 0.15
N ARG A 222 11.64 -25.84 0.12
CA ARG A 222 11.69 -27.30 0.22
C ARG A 222 10.75 -27.99 -0.76
N ASP A 223 11.21 -29.11 -1.31
CA ASP A 223 10.43 -29.97 -2.19
C ASP A 223 10.15 -31.36 -1.62
N LYS A 224 9.32 -32.13 -2.35
CA LYS A 224 8.87 -33.47 -1.95
C LYS A 224 9.99 -34.52 -1.91
N ASN A 225 11.14 -34.25 -2.52
CA ASN A 225 12.33 -35.12 -2.44
C ASN A 225 13.20 -34.76 -1.22
N ASP A 226 12.75 -33.83 -0.38
CA ASP A 226 13.47 -33.30 0.76
C ASP A 226 14.75 -32.54 0.37
N ASN A 227 14.80 -32.01 -0.85
CA ASN A 227 15.78 -30.98 -1.18
C ASN A 227 15.37 -29.70 -0.43
N VAL A 228 16.35 -29.05 0.21
CA VAL A 228 16.15 -27.79 0.94
C VAL A 228 17.24 -26.81 0.56
N VAL A 229 16.84 -25.59 0.22
CA VAL A 229 17.75 -24.50 -0.13
C VAL A 229 17.44 -23.24 0.68
N VAL A 230 18.47 -22.50 1.04
CA VAL A 230 18.36 -21.12 1.52
C VAL A 230 18.40 -20.20 0.30
N VAL A 231 17.29 -19.51 0.01
CA VAL A 231 17.21 -18.59 -1.14
C VAL A 231 17.88 -17.26 -0.81
N CYS A 232 17.65 -16.73 0.39
CA CYS A 232 18.20 -15.45 0.81
C CYS A 232 18.40 -15.42 2.33
N SER A 233 19.42 -14.68 2.76
CA SER A 233 19.58 -14.26 4.14
C SER A 233 19.43 -12.75 4.24
N ILE A 234 18.73 -12.31 5.28
CA ILE A 234 18.43 -10.91 5.53
C ILE A 234 18.89 -10.59 6.95
N GLU A 235 19.64 -9.51 7.10
CA GLU A 235 20.04 -8.95 8.39
C GLU A 235 19.33 -7.61 8.60
N ASN A 236 18.76 -7.41 9.78
CA ASN A 236 18.11 -6.16 10.14
C ASN A 236 19.15 -5.18 10.72
N LEU A 237 19.17 -3.95 10.23
CA LEU A 237 20.00 -2.87 10.79
C LEU A 237 19.44 -2.40 12.13
N ASP A 238 18.12 -2.25 12.21
CA ASP A 238 17.42 -2.04 13.47
C ASP A 238 17.37 -3.36 14.25
N PRO A 239 17.85 -3.41 15.50
CA PRO A 239 17.83 -4.63 16.30
C PRO A 239 16.41 -4.95 16.79
N VAL A 240 16.26 -6.15 17.35
CA VAL A 240 14.98 -6.66 17.88
C VAL A 240 14.30 -5.62 18.76
N GLY A 241 13.04 -5.33 18.44
CA GLY A 241 12.24 -4.29 19.07
C GLY A 241 11.54 -3.39 18.04
N VAL A 242 12.07 -3.36 16.82
CA VAL A 242 11.41 -2.83 15.62
C VAL A 242 11.02 -4.02 14.75
N HIS A 243 9.77 -4.08 14.31
CA HIS A 243 9.30 -5.15 13.43
C HIS A 243 10.08 -5.15 12.11
N THR A 244 10.44 -6.31 11.56
CA THR A 244 11.23 -6.43 10.30
C THR A 244 10.69 -5.59 9.14
N GLY A 245 9.35 -5.53 9.00
CA GLY A 245 8.66 -4.66 8.04
C GLY A 245 8.87 -3.14 8.26
N ASP A 246 9.10 -2.69 9.50
CA ASP A 246 9.44 -1.30 9.86
C ASP A 246 10.95 -1.05 10.01
N SER A 247 11.77 -2.10 9.94
CA SER A 247 13.23 -2.03 10.00
C SER A 247 13.85 -1.71 8.65
N ILE A 248 15.01 -1.06 8.67
CA ILE A 248 15.96 -1.12 7.55
C ILE A 248 16.57 -2.52 7.53
N THR A 249 16.58 -3.18 6.38
CA THR A 249 17.11 -4.54 6.22
C THR A 249 18.08 -4.65 5.06
N VAL A 250 19.02 -5.59 5.16
CA VAL A 250 20.13 -5.77 4.23
C VAL A 250 20.21 -7.23 3.79
N ALA A 251 20.44 -7.46 2.50
CA ALA A 251 20.77 -8.78 1.96
C ALA A 251 22.09 -8.72 1.18
N PRO A 252 23.01 -9.69 1.35
CA PRO A 252 22.94 -10.81 2.30
C PRO A 252 23.16 -10.38 3.76
N ALA A 253 23.17 -11.33 4.70
CA ALA A 253 23.66 -11.09 6.05
C ALA A 253 25.15 -10.67 6.05
N MET A 254 25.50 -9.67 6.86
CA MET A 254 26.81 -8.99 6.85
C MET A 254 27.67 -9.37 8.06
N THR A 255 27.08 -9.59 9.24
CA THR A 255 27.81 -9.67 10.52
C THR A 255 27.81 -11.06 11.15
N LEU A 256 27.43 -12.10 10.39
CA LEU A 256 27.56 -13.50 10.80
C LEU A 256 28.89 -14.09 10.35
N THR A 257 29.56 -14.81 11.26
CA THR A 257 30.57 -15.77 10.82
C THR A 257 29.91 -16.92 10.06
N ASP A 258 30.63 -17.56 9.14
CA ASP A 258 30.12 -18.73 8.41
C ASP A 258 29.60 -19.81 9.38
N ARG A 259 30.24 -20.01 10.55
CA ARG A 259 29.77 -20.98 11.54
C ARG A 259 28.41 -20.64 12.14
N GLU A 260 28.15 -19.36 12.40
CA GLU A 260 26.85 -18.90 12.89
C GLU A 260 25.80 -19.01 11.78
N TYR A 261 26.16 -18.63 10.56
CA TYR A 261 25.30 -18.79 9.39
C TYR A 261 24.90 -20.25 9.15
N GLN A 262 25.86 -21.17 9.12
CA GLN A 262 25.58 -22.61 8.97
C GLN A 262 24.71 -23.14 10.11
N ARG A 263 24.88 -22.64 11.33
CA ARG A 263 24.03 -23.03 12.47
C ARG A 263 22.59 -22.55 12.29
N LEU A 264 22.38 -21.29 11.84
CA LEU A 264 21.04 -20.78 11.51
C LEU A 264 20.41 -21.58 10.36
N ARG A 265 21.21 -21.90 9.33
CA ARG A 265 20.80 -22.74 8.20
C ARG A 265 20.37 -24.13 8.64
N ASP A 266 21.15 -24.81 9.47
CA ASP A 266 20.82 -26.15 9.99
C ASP A 266 19.55 -26.14 10.83
N ILE A 267 19.37 -25.14 11.70
CA ILE A 267 18.14 -24.96 12.48
C ILE A 267 16.94 -24.73 11.55
N SER A 268 17.10 -23.88 10.54
CA SER A 268 16.04 -23.59 9.55
C SER A 268 15.60 -24.84 8.80
N ILE A 269 16.57 -25.66 8.37
CA ILE A 269 16.32 -26.95 7.70
C ILE A 269 15.58 -27.93 8.64
N ALA A 270 15.94 -27.96 9.93
CA ALA A 270 15.24 -28.81 10.91
C ALA A 270 13.79 -28.35 11.11
N ILE A 271 13.58 -27.03 11.24
CA ILE A 271 12.27 -26.42 11.48
C ILE A 271 11.32 -26.64 10.29
N ILE A 272 11.75 -26.35 9.06
CA ILE A 272 10.89 -26.52 7.87
C ILE A 272 10.46 -27.98 7.68
N ARG A 273 11.35 -28.93 8.01
CA ARG A 273 11.05 -30.37 8.00
C ARG A 273 10.05 -30.76 9.07
N GLU A 274 10.24 -30.27 10.30
CA GLU A 274 9.40 -30.63 11.44
C GLU A 274 8.00 -30.01 11.37
N VAL A 275 7.85 -28.79 10.83
CA VAL A 275 6.53 -28.22 10.54
C VAL A 275 5.86 -28.95 9.38
N GLY A 276 6.63 -29.52 8.46
CA GLY A 276 6.10 -30.33 7.37
C GLY A 276 5.72 -29.53 6.13
N VAL A 277 6.39 -28.39 5.88
CA VAL A 277 6.31 -27.70 4.58
C VAL A 277 7.16 -28.48 3.59
N ASP A 278 6.54 -29.21 2.67
CA ASP A 278 7.23 -30.15 1.76
C ASP A 278 7.11 -29.78 0.28
N THR A 279 6.34 -28.75 -0.07
CA THR A 279 6.08 -28.34 -1.46
C THR A 279 5.96 -26.82 -1.61
N GLY A 280 6.88 -26.07 -0.98
CA GLY A 280 6.80 -24.61 -0.96
C GLY A 280 7.97 -23.91 -0.28
N GLY A 281 7.82 -22.59 -0.10
CA GLY A 281 8.76 -21.74 0.63
C GLY A 281 8.21 -21.26 1.96
N CYS A 282 9.10 -20.84 2.85
CA CYS A 282 8.75 -20.22 4.13
C CYS A 282 9.85 -19.24 4.58
N ASN A 283 9.47 -18.30 5.42
CA ASN A 283 10.39 -17.37 6.08
C ASN A 283 10.59 -17.81 7.55
N ILE A 284 11.82 -17.82 8.04
CA ILE A 284 12.15 -18.14 9.43
C ILE A 284 12.96 -17.00 10.05
N GLN A 285 12.53 -16.51 11.21
CA GLN A 285 13.14 -15.37 11.90
C GLN A 285 13.93 -15.79 13.14
N PHE A 286 15.07 -15.15 13.36
CA PHE A 286 16.01 -15.42 14.44
C PHE A 286 16.43 -14.14 15.15
N ALA A 287 16.65 -14.25 16.46
CA ALA A 287 17.38 -13.27 17.25
C ALA A 287 18.71 -13.88 17.71
N ILE A 288 19.80 -13.09 17.66
CA ILE A 288 21.12 -13.51 18.15
C ILE A 288 21.63 -12.51 19.18
N GLU A 289 21.98 -13.02 20.36
CA GLU A 289 22.63 -12.22 21.40
C GLU A 289 24.06 -11.87 20.96
N PRO A 290 24.42 -10.57 20.84
CA PRO A 290 25.71 -10.16 20.32
C PRO A 290 26.92 -10.69 21.11
N ASP A 291 26.80 -10.81 22.44
CA ASP A 291 27.93 -11.13 23.32
C ASP A 291 28.19 -12.64 23.45
N THR A 292 27.15 -13.47 23.33
CA THR A 292 27.25 -14.93 23.58
C THR A 292 27.02 -15.79 22.35
N GLY A 293 26.39 -15.24 21.30
CA GLY A 293 25.93 -16.00 20.14
C GLY A 293 24.75 -16.94 20.46
N ARG A 294 24.01 -16.69 21.55
CA ARG A 294 22.76 -17.41 21.85
C ARG A 294 21.74 -17.10 20.75
N ILE A 295 21.18 -18.14 20.15
CA ILE A 295 20.21 -18.04 19.05
C ILE A 295 18.83 -18.35 19.60
N VAL A 296 17.88 -17.46 19.33
CA VAL A 296 16.46 -17.62 19.61
C VAL A 296 15.70 -17.61 18.30
N VAL A 297 14.85 -18.61 18.07
CA VAL A 297 13.90 -18.63 16.96
C VAL A 297 12.67 -17.81 17.37
N ILE A 298 12.32 -16.81 16.56
CA ILE A 298 11.20 -15.91 16.82
C ILE A 298 9.91 -16.52 16.28
N GLU A 299 9.83 -16.77 14.98
CA GLU A 299 8.66 -17.35 14.30
C GLU A 299 9.03 -17.95 12.94
N MET A 300 8.08 -18.70 12.36
CA MET A 300 8.11 -19.14 10.96
C MET A 300 6.78 -18.79 10.29
N ASN A 301 6.86 -18.29 9.05
CA ASN A 301 5.71 -18.03 8.20
C ASN A 301 5.65 -19.10 7.08
N PRO A 302 4.72 -20.08 7.12
CA PRO A 302 4.63 -21.19 6.16
C PRO A 302 3.95 -20.80 4.83
N ARG A 303 4.34 -19.66 4.28
CA ARG A 303 3.79 -19.04 3.06
C ARG A 303 4.78 -18.04 2.47
N VAL A 304 4.45 -17.48 1.30
CA VAL A 304 5.14 -16.28 0.82
C VAL A 304 4.84 -15.10 1.75
N SER A 305 5.76 -14.15 1.78
CA SER A 305 5.79 -12.99 2.66
C SER A 305 6.33 -11.76 1.94
N ARG A 306 6.30 -10.60 2.60
CA ARG A 306 7.01 -9.40 2.12
C ARG A 306 8.50 -9.70 1.93
N SER A 307 9.10 -10.42 2.88
CA SER A 307 10.51 -10.81 2.87
C SER A 307 10.81 -11.74 1.70
N SER A 308 9.88 -12.61 1.30
CA SER A 308 10.05 -13.46 0.12
C SER A 308 9.99 -12.66 -1.20
N ALA A 309 9.16 -11.60 -1.28
CA ALA A 309 9.14 -10.71 -2.43
C ALA A 309 10.45 -9.92 -2.52
N LEU A 310 10.89 -9.33 -1.40
CA LEU A 310 12.19 -8.67 -1.26
C LEU A 310 13.33 -9.62 -1.66
N ALA A 311 13.37 -10.84 -1.14
CA ALA A 311 14.38 -11.84 -1.48
C ALA A 311 14.34 -12.24 -2.96
N SER A 312 13.15 -12.34 -3.56
CA SER A 312 13.02 -12.62 -4.99
C SER A 312 13.63 -11.51 -5.83
N LYS A 313 13.40 -10.24 -5.45
CA LYS A 313 14.01 -9.10 -6.14
C LYS A 313 15.51 -8.98 -5.86
N ALA A 314 15.94 -9.24 -4.63
CA ALA A 314 17.34 -9.16 -4.25
C ALA A 314 18.18 -10.20 -4.98
N THR A 315 17.68 -11.43 -5.10
CA THR A 315 18.44 -12.56 -5.64
C THR A 315 18.21 -12.79 -7.13
N GLY A 316 17.04 -12.40 -7.65
CA GLY A 316 16.55 -12.82 -8.96
C GLY A 316 15.88 -14.21 -8.96
N PHE A 317 15.83 -14.89 -7.82
CA PHE A 317 15.20 -16.19 -7.66
C PHE A 317 13.69 -16.04 -7.47
N ALA A 318 12.86 -16.47 -8.44
CA ALA A 318 11.42 -16.25 -8.41
C ALA A 318 10.69 -17.21 -7.45
N ILE A 319 10.68 -16.88 -6.14
CA ILE A 319 10.17 -17.76 -5.07
C ILE A 319 8.73 -18.21 -5.32
N ALA A 320 7.80 -17.29 -5.63
CA ALA A 320 6.39 -17.62 -5.81
C ALA A 320 6.14 -18.52 -7.04
N LYS A 321 6.84 -18.24 -8.15
CA LYS A 321 6.82 -19.08 -9.36
C LYS A 321 7.31 -20.50 -9.07
N ILE A 322 8.43 -20.64 -8.37
CA ILE A 322 9.01 -21.96 -8.05
C ILE A 322 8.15 -22.69 -7.02
N ALA A 323 7.67 -22.01 -5.96
CA ALA A 323 6.75 -22.59 -4.98
C ALA A 323 5.45 -23.11 -5.63
N THR A 324 4.94 -22.41 -6.66
CA THR A 324 3.79 -22.87 -7.44
C THR A 324 4.09 -24.14 -8.24
N LYS A 325 5.28 -24.26 -8.85
CA LYS A 325 5.67 -25.53 -9.50
C LYS A 325 5.83 -26.65 -8.47
N LEU A 326 6.42 -26.39 -7.31
CA LEU A 326 6.58 -27.38 -6.24
C LEU A 326 5.21 -27.90 -5.74
N SER A 327 4.22 -27.03 -5.60
CA SER A 327 2.85 -27.44 -5.19
C SER A 327 2.15 -28.32 -6.23
N LEU A 328 2.53 -28.23 -7.50
CA LEU A 328 2.13 -29.15 -8.57
C LEU A 328 2.96 -30.44 -8.63
N GLY A 329 3.84 -30.64 -7.66
CA GLY A 329 4.66 -31.84 -7.51
C GLY A 329 5.96 -31.83 -8.31
N TYR A 330 6.44 -30.70 -8.84
CA TYR A 330 7.83 -30.64 -9.32
C TYR A 330 8.82 -30.76 -8.15
N THR A 331 10.08 -31.06 -8.46
CA THR A 331 11.20 -30.94 -7.51
C THR A 331 12.17 -29.86 -7.98
N LEU A 332 12.97 -29.29 -7.07
CA LEU A 332 13.86 -28.16 -7.34
C LEU A 332 14.87 -28.46 -8.46
N ASP A 333 15.31 -29.72 -8.59
CA ASP A 333 16.22 -30.19 -9.63
C ASP A 333 15.57 -30.27 -11.02
N GLU A 334 14.24 -30.30 -11.09
CA GLU A 334 13.46 -30.36 -12.34
C GLU A 334 13.12 -28.96 -12.89
N ILE A 335 13.24 -27.92 -12.06
CA ILE A 335 12.86 -26.55 -12.42
C ILE A 335 14.12 -25.81 -12.89
N PRO A 336 14.17 -25.28 -14.13
CA PRO A 336 15.30 -24.46 -14.58
C PRO A 336 15.29 -23.09 -13.88
N ASN A 337 16.48 -22.54 -13.62
CA ASN A 337 16.65 -21.16 -13.19
C ASN A 337 16.37 -20.23 -14.38
N ASP A 338 15.39 -19.34 -14.23
CA ASP A 338 14.91 -18.44 -15.27
C ASP A 338 16.01 -17.49 -15.79
N ILE A 339 16.88 -17.02 -14.90
CA ILE A 339 17.86 -15.98 -15.21
C ILE A 339 19.07 -16.54 -15.98
N THR A 340 19.61 -17.68 -15.53
CA THR A 340 20.78 -18.30 -16.17
C THR A 340 20.42 -19.25 -17.31
N GLN A 341 19.19 -19.79 -17.31
CA GLN A 341 18.68 -20.80 -18.24
C GLN A 341 19.53 -22.08 -18.37
N LYS A 342 20.52 -22.26 -17.48
CA LYS A 342 21.53 -23.32 -17.54
C LYS A 342 21.63 -24.13 -16.25
N THR A 343 21.22 -23.55 -15.13
CA THR A 343 21.24 -24.19 -13.81
C THR A 343 19.83 -24.60 -13.39
N PRO A 344 19.66 -25.64 -12.54
CA PRO A 344 18.37 -25.90 -11.90
C PRO A 344 18.09 -24.87 -10.79
N ALA A 345 16.88 -24.91 -10.22
CA ALA A 345 16.48 -24.13 -9.04
C ALA A 345 17.00 -24.74 -7.72
N SER A 346 17.57 -25.96 -7.76
CA SER A 346 18.18 -26.63 -6.61
C SER A 346 19.58 -26.10 -6.26
N PHE A 347 19.68 -24.80 -5.97
CA PHE A 347 20.91 -24.13 -5.54
C PHE A 347 20.59 -22.99 -4.55
N GLU A 348 21.61 -22.49 -3.87
CA GLU A 348 21.51 -21.30 -3.01
C GLU A 348 22.11 -20.11 -3.77
N PRO A 349 21.35 -19.02 -4.02
CA PRO A 349 21.85 -17.84 -4.70
C PRO A 349 23.07 -17.22 -4.02
N THR A 350 23.99 -16.68 -4.82
CA THR A 350 25.14 -15.90 -4.35
C THR A 350 25.08 -14.51 -4.96
N LEU A 351 25.23 -13.49 -4.12
CA LEU A 351 25.15 -12.08 -4.50
C LEU A 351 26.55 -11.48 -4.48
N ASP A 352 26.94 -10.79 -5.54
CA ASP A 352 28.17 -9.97 -5.60
C ASP A 352 27.88 -8.48 -5.38
N TYR A 353 26.73 -8.18 -4.78
CA TYR A 353 26.24 -6.86 -4.43
C TYR A 353 25.51 -6.89 -3.09
N VAL A 354 25.19 -5.70 -2.58
CA VAL A 354 24.41 -5.48 -1.36
C VAL A 354 23.07 -4.87 -1.75
N VAL A 355 22.00 -5.41 -1.16
CA VAL A 355 20.65 -4.90 -1.28
C VAL A 355 20.25 -4.27 0.05
N VAL A 356 19.70 -3.06 0.01
CA VAL A 356 19.17 -2.38 1.19
C VAL A 356 17.70 -2.06 0.96
N LYS A 357 16.85 -2.45 1.91
CA LYS A 357 15.44 -2.07 1.98
C LYS A 357 15.25 -1.02 3.07
N VAL A 358 14.49 0.03 2.75
CA VAL A 358 14.10 1.07 3.70
C VAL A 358 12.57 1.22 3.69
N PRO A 359 11.89 1.18 4.86
CA PRO A 359 10.45 1.32 4.92
C PRO A 359 9.98 2.77 4.69
N ARG A 360 8.79 2.91 4.11
CA ARG A 360 8.10 4.19 3.87
C ARG A 360 6.95 4.35 4.88
N PHE A 361 6.91 5.46 5.60
CA PHE A 361 5.91 5.76 6.64
C PHE A 361 5.08 6.98 6.28
N ALA A 362 3.83 7.10 6.75
CA ALA A 362 2.97 8.25 6.50
C ALA A 362 2.49 8.95 7.79
N PHE A 363 3.35 9.08 8.81
CA PHE A 363 2.99 9.67 10.12
C PHE A 363 2.47 11.10 10.01
N GLU A 364 2.87 11.85 8.98
CA GLU A 364 2.37 13.20 8.71
C GLU A 364 0.83 13.25 8.52
N LYS A 365 0.21 12.14 8.12
CA LYS A 365 -1.25 12.00 7.97
C LYS A 365 -1.97 11.63 9.27
N PHE A 366 -1.21 11.23 10.29
CA PHE A 366 -1.71 10.79 11.60
C PHE A 366 -0.97 11.53 12.73
N PRO A 367 -1.12 12.86 12.87
CA PRO A 367 -0.33 13.65 13.81
C PRO A 367 -0.54 13.28 15.29
N ALA A 368 -1.64 12.60 15.62
CA ALA A 368 -1.90 12.08 16.97
C ALA A 368 -1.22 10.73 17.25
N ALA A 369 -0.73 10.03 16.21
CA ALA A 369 -0.10 8.73 16.36
C ALA A 369 1.26 8.82 17.05
N ASP A 370 1.57 7.82 17.86
CA ASP A 370 2.90 7.63 18.43
C ASP A 370 3.90 7.23 17.33
N PRO A 371 4.93 8.08 17.04
CA PRO A 371 5.93 7.79 16.02
C PRO A 371 6.98 6.73 16.46
N THR A 372 6.88 6.18 17.68
CA THR A 372 7.76 5.09 18.10
C THR A 372 7.55 3.86 17.22
N LEU A 373 8.62 3.33 16.63
CA LEU A 373 8.57 2.05 15.92
C LEU A 373 8.63 0.91 16.95
N THR A 374 7.81 -0.12 16.76
CA THR A 374 7.68 -1.23 17.72
C THR A 374 7.62 -2.56 16.97
N THR A 375 7.28 -3.64 17.67
CA THR A 375 6.97 -4.95 17.07
C THR A 375 5.66 -4.98 16.27
N THR A 376 4.89 -3.87 16.23
CA THR A 376 3.72 -3.74 15.37
C THR A 376 4.03 -2.79 14.22
N MET A 377 3.94 -3.30 13.00
CA MET A 377 4.24 -2.57 11.78
C MET A 377 3.34 -1.34 11.57
N LYS A 378 3.95 -0.23 11.12
CA LYS A 378 3.30 1.07 10.82
C LYS A 378 3.69 1.64 9.45
N SER A 379 4.67 1.04 8.77
CA SER A 379 5.04 1.39 7.39
C SER A 379 3.92 1.06 6.40
N VAL A 380 3.81 1.87 5.35
CA VAL A 380 2.78 1.81 4.30
C VAL A 380 3.32 1.30 2.96
N GLY A 381 4.63 1.02 2.90
CA GLY A 381 5.35 0.50 1.75
C GLY A 381 6.85 0.47 2.03
N GLU A 382 7.64 0.17 1.02
CA GLU A 382 9.10 0.05 1.14
C GLU A 382 9.81 0.37 -0.18
N ALA A 383 11.02 0.90 -0.07
CA ALA A 383 11.94 1.09 -1.19
C ALA A 383 13.11 0.12 -1.06
N MET A 384 13.59 -0.40 -2.18
CA MET A 384 14.78 -1.23 -2.25
C MET A 384 15.81 -0.57 -3.17
N ALA A 385 17.08 -0.76 -2.89
CA ALA A 385 18.14 -0.43 -3.82
C ALA A 385 19.29 -1.44 -3.78
N ILE A 386 20.02 -1.51 -4.89
CA ILE A 386 21.16 -2.41 -5.08
C ILE A 386 22.41 -1.56 -5.33
N GLY A 387 23.51 -1.90 -4.66
CA GLY A 387 24.83 -1.29 -4.86
C GLY A 387 25.94 -2.32 -4.64
N ARG A 388 27.15 -2.05 -5.15
CA ARG A 388 28.31 -2.97 -5.00
C ARG A 388 28.89 -2.96 -3.58
N ASN A 389 28.42 -2.05 -2.74
CA ASN A 389 28.75 -1.97 -1.33
C ASN A 389 27.56 -1.39 -0.55
N PHE A 390 27.59 -1.55 0.77
CA PHE A 390 26.49 -1.11 1.66
C PHE A 390 26.25 0.40 1.59
N THR A 391 27.31 1.23 1.58
CA THR A 391 27.13 2.69 1.55
C THR A 391 26.44 3.18 0.28
N GLU A 392 26.77 2.59 -0.88
CA GLU A 392 26.11 2.87 -2.16
C GLU A 392 24.63 2.45 -2.12
N ALA A 393 24.36 1.21 -1.70
CA ALA A 393 23.01 0.67 -1.61
C ALA A 393 22.13 1.47 -0.62
N LEU A 394 22.66 1.84 0.55
CA LEU A 394 21.95 2.62 1.56
C LEU A 394 21.58 4.00 1.02
N GLN A 395 22.52 4.75 0.45
CA GLN A 395 22.21 6.10 -0.05
C GLN A 395 21.26 6.07 -1.26
N LYS A 396 21.31 5.02 -2.10
CA LYS A 396 20.30 4.78 -3.14
C LYS A 396 18.92 4.53 -2.51
N ALA A 397 18.83 3.61 -1.55
CA ALA A 397 17.54 3.27 -0.92
C ALA A 397 16.92 4.48 -0.21
N LEU A 398 17.73 5.32 0.45
CA LEU A 398 17.26 6.53 1.13
C LEU A 398 16.70 7.57 0.15
N ARG A 399 17.35 7.81 -1.00
CA ARG A 399 16.80 8.73 -2.00
C ARG A 399 15.62 8.16 -2.79
N SER A 400 15.47 6.84 -2.85
CA SER A 400 14.29 6.15 -3.40
C SER A 400 13.01 6.30 -2.54
N LEU A 401 13.08 6.85 -1.32
CA LEU A 401 11.92 6.93 -0.42
C LEU A 401 10.85 7.95 -0.83
N GLU A 402 11.13 8.80 -1.82
CA GLU A 402 10.18 9.83 -2.28
C GLU A 402 9.69 10.73 -1.13
N GLN A 403 10.62 11.07 -0.21
CA GLN A 403 10.35 11.84 1.00
C GLN A 403 11.41 12.91 1.20
N LYS A 404 10.98 14.17 1.37
CA LYS A 404 11.88 15.29 1.68
C LYS A 404 12.65 14.98 2.98
N GLY A 405 13.98 15.14 2.94
CA GLY A 405 14.85 14.87 4.08
C GLY A 405 15.14 13.39 4.35
N SER A 406 14.84 12.48 3.41
CA SER A 406 15.20 11.06 3.56
C SER A 406 16.70 10.79 3.36
N GLN A 407 17.38 11.60 2.55
CA GLN A 407 18.83 11.52 2.36
C GLN A 407 19.58 11.97 3.62
N LEU A 408 20.75 11.38 3.86
CA LEU A 408 21.63 11.80 4.95
C LEU A 408 22.13 13.22 4.71
N SER A 409 22.07 14.05 5.75
CA SER A 409 22.68 15.37 5.75
C SER A 409 24.14 15.27 6.21
N PHE A 410 24.99 16.07 5.60
CA PHE A 410 26.38 16.23 6.01
C PHE A 410 26.68 17.71 6.32
N ASP A 411 25.65 18.49 6.65
CA ASP A 411 25.83 19.88 7.02
C ASP A 411 26.45 19.99 8.42
N THR A 412 27.55 20.72 8.53
CA THR A 412 28.25 21.00 9.80
C THR A 412 28.11 22.46 10.24
N SER A 413 27.27 23.25 9.55
CA SER A 413 27.02 24.65 9.88
C SER A 413 26.06 24.84 11.06
N VAL A 414 25.31 23.79 11.41
CA VAL A 414 24.41 23.73 12.56
C VAL A 414 25.17 23.18 13.78
N ASP A 415 24.92 23.75 14.95
CA ASP A 415 25.50 23.24 16.20
C ASP A 415 24.90 21.85 16.52
N ILE A 416 25.74 20.81 16.51
CA ILE A 416 25.32 19.42 16.70
C ILE A 416 25.37 19.07 18.20
N ASP A 417 24.20 18.98 18.83
CA ASP A 417 24.08 18.50 20.21
C ASP A 417 24.13 16.96 20.26
N VAL A 418 25.36 16.42 20.28
CA VAL A 418 25.62 14.98 20.30
C VAL A 418 24.90 14.26 21.47
N PRO A 419 24.98 14.73 22.74
CA PRO A 419 24.24 14.11 23.84
C PRO A 419 22.72 14.05 23.63
N ALA A 420 22.12 15.10 23.06
CA ALA A 420 20.69 15.10 22.75
C ALA A 420 20.34 14.10 21.64
N LEU A 421 21.15 14.01 20.58
CA LEU A 421 20.96 13.06 19.48
C LEU A 421 21.07 11.61 19.94
N ILE A 422 22.09 11.28 20.74
CA ILE A 422 22.25 9.93 21.33
C ILE A 422 21.05 9.60 22.21
N THR A 423 20.55 10.57 22.98
CA THR A 423 19.37 10.37 23.83
C THR A 423 18.10 10.13 23.01
N ALA A 424 17.92 10.88 21.91
CA ALA A 424 16.79 10.73 21.01
C ALA A 424 16.82 9.37 20.29
N ALA A 425 18.00 8.95 19.80
CA ALA A 425 18.20 7.71 19.06
C ALA A 425 17.87 6.42 19.84
N LYS A 426 17.84 6.48 21.19
CA LYS A 426 17.38 5.37 22.04
C LYS A 426 15.94 4.95 21.73
N ARG A 427 15.11 5.89 21.30
CA ARG A 427 13.73 5.63 20.88
C ARG A 427 13.73 5.40 19.38
N PRO A 428 13.41 4.18 18.90
CA PRO A 428 13.30 3.95 17.47
C PRO A 428 12.17 4.79 16.87
N THR A 429 12.53 5.59 15.87
CA THR A 429 11.65 6.48 15.11
C THR A 429 12.16 6.53 13.66
N THR A 430 11.38 7.10 12.75
CA THR A 430 11.80 7.29 11.35
C THR A 430 13.04 8.19 11.19
N GLU A 431 13.36 8.99 12.20
CA GLU A 431 14.52 9.90 12.21
C GLU A 431 15.78 9.24 12.77
N ARG A 432 15.67 8.05 13.37
CA ARG A 432 16.74 7.42 14.15
C ARG A 432 18.05 7.28 13.37
N LEU A 433 18.01 6.84 12.11
CA LEU A 433 19.22 6.71 11.29
C LEU A 433 19.93 8.05 11.10
N ALA A 434 19.17 9.12 10.80
CA ALA A 434 19.73 10.46 10.64
C ALA A 434 20.30 10.97 11.97
N GLN A 435 19.61 10.75 13.09
CA GLN A 435 20.10 11.12 14.43
C GLN A 435 21.41 10.42 14.78
N VAL A 436 21.52 9.11 14.48
CA VAL A 436 22.73 8.32 14.67
C VAL A 436 23.87 8.85 13.80
N GLN A 437 23.63 9.07 12.51
CA GLN A 437 24.65 9.59 11.59
C GLN A 437 25.11 11.00 11.99
N GLN A 438 24.20 11.89 12.39
CA GLN A 438 24.54 13.24 12.88
C GLN A 438 25.33 13.20 14.19
N ALA A 439 24.98 12.29 15.11
CA ALA A 439 25.74 12.12 16.34
C ALA A 439 27.19 11.68 16.06
N LEU A 440 27.40 10.75 15.13
CA LEU A 440 28.74 10.35 14.66
C LEU A 440 29.47 11.52 14.01
N LEU A 441 28.78 12.29 13.15
CA LEU A 441 29.36 13.46 12.48
C LEU A 441 29.81 14.55 13.48
N GLY A 442 29.06 14.73 14.57
CA GLY A 442 29.38 15.65 15.66
C GLY A 442 30.45 15.16 16.64
N GLY A 443 30.99 13.95 16.46
CA GLY A 443 32.06 13.39 17.28
C GLY A 443 31.61 12.41 18.38
N GLY A 444 30.35 11.95 18.35
CA GLY A 444 29.89 10.81 19.15
C GLY A 444 30.60 9.52 18.74
N THR A 445 30.81 8.62 19.69
CA THR A 445 31.54 7.36 19.44
C THR A 445 30.60 6.22 19.03
N ILE A 446 31.15 5.24 18.29
CA ILE A 446 30.44 3.99 17.95
C ILE A 446 29.95 3.29 19.22
N ASP A 447 30.78 3.22 20.26
CA ASP A 447 30.42 2.56 21.53
C ASP A 447 29.22 3.23 22.19
N GLU A 448 29.18 4.56 22.26
CA GLU A 448 28.04 5.29 22.85
C GLU A 448 26.74 5.03 22.09
N LEU A 449 26.79 4.98 20.76
CA LEU A 449 25.63 4.74 19.91
C LEU A 449 25.19 3.28 19.90
N TYR A 450 26.12 2.33 19.94
CA TYR A 450 25.81 0.92 20.10
C TYR A 450 25.08 0.69 21.42
N GLN A 451 25.58 1.25 22.53
CA GLN A 451 24.93 1.16 23.84
C GLN A 451 23.56 1.85 23.88
N ALA A 452 23.35 2.90 23.07
CA ALA A 452 22.07 3.60 23.00
C ALA A 452 21.03 2.89 22.12
N THR A 453 21.46 2.24 21.04
CA THR A 453 20.55 1.85 19.94
C THR A 453 20.51 0.36 19.65
N GLY A 454 21.55 -0.39 20.03
CA GLY A 454 21.78 -1.78 19.66
C GLY A 454 22.12 -2.02 18.18
N ILE A 455 22.28 -0.96 17.36
CA ILE A 455 22.69 -1.11 15.95
C ILE A 455 24.11 -1.67 15.92
N ASP A 456 24.33 -2.73 15.15
CA ASP A 456 25.64 -3.39 15.11
C ASP A 456 26.78 -2.40 14.80
N PRO A 457 27.91 -2.46 15.52
CA PRO A 457 29.05 -1.57 15.30
C PRO A 457 29.54 -1.53 13.85
N TRP A 458 29.36 -2.59 13.06
CA TRP A 458 29.69 -2.60 11.65
C TRP A 458 28.89 -1.55 10.86
N TYR A 459 27.57 -1.44 11.06
CA TYR A 459 26.76 -0.43 10.38
C TYR A 459 27.12 0.99 10.85
N LEU A 460 27.42 1.16 12.14
CA LEU A 460 27.87 2.44 12.69
C LEU A 460 29.20 2.88 12.06
N ASP A 461 30.14 1.95 11.86
CA ASP A 461 31.40 2.18 11.15
C ASP A 461 31.17 2.59 9.69
N GLN A 462 30.21 1.97 8.99
CA GLN A 462 29.84 2.40 7.63
C GLN A 462 29.26 3.83 7.57
N LEU A 463 28.55 4.28 8.61
CA LEU A 463 28.10 5.67 8.72
C LEU A 463 29.27 6.64 9.00
N VAL A 464 30.28 6.20 9.77
CA VAL A 464 31.53 6.95 9.93
C VAL A 464 32.24 7.10 8.59
N LEU A 465 32.36 6.02 7.81
CA LEU A 465 32.95 6.06 6.47
C LEU A 465 32.25 7.07 5.56
N LEU A 466 30.92 7.12 5.57
CA LEU A 466 30.16 8.14 4.83
C LEU A 466 30.54 9.56 5.29
N ASN A 467 30.68 9.80 6.60
CA ASN A 467 31.10 11.10 7.13
C ASN A 467 32.53 11.47 6.69
N GLU A 468 33.46 10.51 6.65
CA GLU A 468 34.83 10.70 6.18
C GLU A 468 34.90 11.03 4.68
N VAL A 469 34.12 10.33 3.86
CA VAL A 469 33.99 10.62 2.43
C VAL A 469 33.38 12.01 2.24
N ALA A 470 32.34 12.37 2.99
CA ALA A 470 31.74 13.70 2.94
C ALA A 470 32.75 14.81 3.31
N ALA A 471 33.60 14.58 4.31
CA ALA A 471 34.69 15.50 4.67
C ALA A 471 35.70 15.64 3.53
N THR A 472 36.10 14.53 2.91
CA THR A 472 37.01 14.53 1.75
C THR A 472 36.44 15.33 0.58
N VAL A 473 35.15 15.18 0.29
CA VAL A 473 34.44 15.93 -0.77
C VAL A 473 34.37 17.42 -0.43
N ARG A 474 34.07 17.77 0.82
CA ARG A 474 33.99 19.17 1.30
C ARG A 474 35.34 19.88 1.22
N GLU A 475 36.43 19.19 1.56
CA GLU A 475 37.78 19.76 1.57
C GLU A 475 38.45 19.76 0.18
N ALA A 476 37.85 19.09 -0.81
CA ALA A 476 38.39 19.02 -2.14
C ALA A 476 38.46 20.42 -2.80
N PRO A 477 39.60 20.82 -3.39
CA PRO A 477 39.76 22.15 -3.96
C PRO A 477 38.97 22.37 -5.26
N ALA A 478 38.52 21.29 -5.90
CA ALA A 478 37.75 21.29 -7.13
C ALA A 478 37.02 19.95 -7.31
N LEU A 479 36.03 19.94 -8.21
CA LEU A 479 35.36 18.72 -8.69
C LEU A 479 36.29 17.90 -9.61
N THR A 480 37.29 17.22 -9.03
CA THR A 480 38.20 16.34 -9.76
C THR A 480 37.56 14.98 -10.06
N GLU A 481 38.06 14.28 -11.08
CA GLU A 481 37.59 12.94 -11.43
C GLU A 481 37.72 11.96 -10.26
N GLU A 482 38.87 11.98 -9.57
CA GLU A 482 39.17 11.11 -8.43
C GLU A 482 38.18 11.32 -7.27
N MET A 483 37.91 12.58 -6.90
CA MET A 483 36.95 12.90 -5.84
C MET A 483 35.54 12.48 -6.23
N LEU A 484 35.11 12.78 -7.46
CA LEU A 484 33.78 12.38 -7.93
C LEU A 484 33.63 10.86 -7.93
N ARG A 485 34.61 10.11 -8.47
CA ARG A 485 34.56 8.64 -8.43
C ARG A 485 34.50 8.10 -7.01
N LEU A 486 35.26 8.67 -6.07
CA LEU A 486 35.17 8.29 -4.66
C LEU A 486 33.78 8.53 -4.09
N ALA A 487 33.23 9.74 -4.24
CA ALA A 487 31.91 10.09 -3.73
C ALA A 487 30.82 9.20 -4.34
N LYS A 488 30.82 9.04 -5.67
CA LYS A 488 29.81 8.27 -6.37
C LYS A 488 29.87 6.76 -6.04
N ARG A 489 31.05 6.18 -5.79
CA ARG A 489 31.22 4.79 -5.31
C ARG A 489 30.60 4.54 -3.94
N HIS A 490 30.44 5.57 -3.12
CA HIS A 490 29.75 5.52 -1.83
C HIS A 490 28.30 6.02 -1.91
N GLY A 491 27.75 6.16 -3.13
CA GLY A 491 26.34 6.46 -3.36
C GLY A 491 25.93 7.91 -3.18
N PHE A 492 26.87 8.86 -3.03
CA PHE A 492 26.53 10.28 -2.89
C PHE A 492 25.81 10.78 -4.14
N SER A 493 24.65 11.41 -3.95
CA SER A 493 23.93 12.07 -5.05
C SER A 493 24.67 13.33 -5.52
N ASP A 494 24.38 13.74 -6.75
CA ASP A 494 24.88 15.01 -7.30
C ASP A 494 24.39 16.19 -6.42
N GLU A 495 23.21 16.08 -5.79
CA GLU A 495 22.68 17.03 -4.82
C GLU A 495 23.55 17.10 -3.55
N GLN A 496 23.90 15.96 -2.95
CA GLN A 496 24.75 15.91 -1.74
C GLN A 496 26.16 16.44 -2.02
N ILE A 497 26.76 16.09 -3.16
CA ILE A 497 28.06 16.63 -3.58
C ILE A 497 27.95 18.15 -3.77
N GLY A 498 26.86 18.62 -4.38
CA GLY A 498 26.58 20.03 -4.57
C GLY A 498 26.47 20.79 -3.24
N ALA A 499 25.75 20.23 -2.27
CA ALA A 499 25.62 20.80 -0.93
C ALA A 499 26.99 20.89 -0.21
N LEU A 500 27.80 19.85 -0.29
CA LEU A 500 29.15 19.78 0.32
C LEU A 500 30.15 20.75 -0.32
N THR A 501 30.02 21.01 -1.62
CA THR A 501 30.96 21.84 -2.40
C THR A 501 30.40 23.24 -2.71
N HIS A 502 29.22 23.57 -2.19
CA HIS A 502 28.46 24.80 -2.49
C HIS A 502 28.28 25.04 -4.00
N THR A 503 28.05 23.98 -4.75
CA THR A 503 27.90 23.99 -6.21
C THR A 503 26.49 23.50 -6.57
N PRO A 504 25.77 24.15 -7.50
CA PRO A 504 24.46 23.65 -7.94
C PRO A 504 24.55 22.23 -8.50
N GLU A 505 23.56 21.38 -8.20
CA GLU A 505 23.50 19.98 -8.65
C GLU A 505 23.74 19.82 -10.17
N ALA A 506 23.10 20.64 -10.99
CA ALA A 506 23.26 20.61 -12.44
C ALA A 506 24.71 20.85 -12.89
N VAL A 507 25.49 21.65 -12.14
CA VAL A 507 26.90 21.90 -12.42
C VAL A 507 27.74 20.67 -12.02
N VAL A 508 27.47 20.05 -10.87
CA VAL A 508 28.12 18.80 -10.46
C VAL A 508 27.92 17.74 -11.53
N ARG A 509 26.67 17.53 -11.97
CA ARG A 509 26.30 16.61 -13.05
C ARG A 509 27.05 16.91 -14.35
N GLY A 510 27.08 18.17 -14.77
CA GLY A 510 27.78 18.61 -15.98
C GLY A 510 29.28 18.32 -15.94
N VAL A 511 29.95 18.59 -14.80
CA VAL A 511 31.38 18.29 -14.63
C VAL A 511 31.62 16.77 -14.62
N ARG A 512 30.79 16.03 -13.88
CA ARG A 512 30.82 14.58 -13.82
C ARG A 512 30.72 13.95 -15.22
N HIS A 513 29.79 14.42 -16.04
CA HIS A 513 29.64 13.99 -17.44
C HIS A 513 30.84 14.37 -18.31
N ALA A 514 31.37 15.59 -18.17
CA ALA A 514 32.52 16.07 -18.94
C ALA A 514 33.82 15.28 -18.65
N LEU A 515 33.95 14.75 -17.43
CA LEU A 515 35.06 13.90 -17.01
C LEU A 515 34.82 12.41 -17.28
N GLY A 516 33.68 12.03 -17.88
CA GLY A 516 33.35 10.62 -18.15
C GLY A 516 33.09 9.79 -16.89
N VAL A 517 32.68 10.43 -15.79
CA VAL A 517 32.30 9.75 -14.54
C VAL A 517 30.81 9.42 -14.61
N ARG A 518 30.47 8.29 -15.19
CA ARG A 518 29.09 7.79 -15.27
C ARG A 518 28.98 6.45 -14.55
N PRO A 519 27.79 6.07 -14.07
CA PRO A 519 27.59 4.71 -13.60
C PRO A 519 27.69 3.75 -14.79
N VAL A 520 28.07 2.52 -14.48
CA VAL A 520 27.84 1.34 -15.31
C VAL A 520 26.62 0.61 -14.76
N TYR A 521 26.00 -0.24 -15.57
CA TYR A 521 24.90 -1.06 -15.12
C TYR A 521 25.33 -2.52 -15.04
N LYS A 522 25.07 -3.11 -13.87
CA LYS A 522 25.34 -4.51 -13.53
C LYS A 522 24.05 -5.31 -13.56
N THR A 523 24.17 -6.62 -13.77
CA THR A 523 23.03 -7.52 -13.95
C THR A 523 22.84 -8.39 -12.71
N VAL A 524 21.59 -8.51 -12.25
CA VAL A 524 21.20 -9.49 -11.23
C VAL A 524 21.16 -10.87 -11.89
N ASP A 525 21.99 -11.80 -11.40
CA ASP A 525 22.23 -13.08 -12.07
C ASP A 525 22.01 -14.33 -11.21
N THR A 526 21.67 -14.17 -9.92
CA THR A 526 21.56 -15.23 -8.88
C THR A 526 22.86 -15.94 -8.49
N CYS A 527 23.98 -15.73 -9.18
CA CYS A 527 25.16 -16.60 -9.13
C CYS A 527 26.50 -15.87 -9.11
N ALA A 528 26.53 -14.55 -8.88
CA ALA A 528 27.75 -13.76 -8.77
C ALA A 528 28.69 -13.95 -9.97
N ALA A 529 28.13 -13.85 -11.17
CA ALA A 529 28.77 -14.00 -12.47
C ALA A 529 29.41 -15.38 -12.76
N GLU A 530 29.09 -16.43 -11.98
CA GLU A 530 29.54 -17.80 -12.29
C GLU A 530 28.96 -18.27 -13.64
N PHE A 531 27.73 -17.86 -13.96
CA PHE A 531 27.04 -18.15 -15.21
C PHE A 531 26.52 -16.87 -15.86
N ALA A 532 26.47 -16.85 -17.19
CA ALA A 532 25.87 -15.73 -17.92
C ALA A 532 24.36 -15.64 -17.64
N ALA A 533 23.91 -14.46 -17.23
CA ALA A 533 22.49 -14.10 -17.16
C ALA A 533 21.98 -13.66 -18.54
N TYR A 534 20.78 -14.12 -18.89
CA TYR A 534 20.08 -13.70 -20.11
C TYR A 534 18.92 -12.75 -19.83
N THR A 535 18.52 -12.65 -18.56
CA THR A 535 17.46 -11.75 -18.11
C THR A 535 18.06 -10.36 -17.87
N PRO A 536 17.59 -9.31 -18.56
CA PRO A 536 18.11 -7.96 -18.43
C PRO A 536 17.49 -7.24 -17.23
N TYR A 537 17.91 -7.66 -16.04
CA TYR A 537 17.57 -7.06 -14.75
C TYR A 537 18.80 -6.32 -14.22
N HIS A 538 18.79 -4.99 -14.30
CA HIS A 538 19.94 -4.14 -14.09
C HIS A 538 19.83 -3.22 -12.86
N TYR A 539 20.99 -2.86 -12.31
CA TYR A 539 21.18 -1.81 -11.32
C TYR A 539 22.46 -1.01 -11.62
N SER A 540 22.48 0.27 -11.28
CA SER A 540 23.63 1.15 -11.48
C SER A 540 24.69 0.93 -10.40
N SER A 541 25.97 1.03 -10.76
CA SER A 541 27.08 1.21 -9.83
C SER A 541 28.24 1.97 -10.47
N TYR A 542 29.08 2.62 -9.67
CA TYR A 542 30.30 3.29 -10.14
C TYR A 542 31.50 2.33 -10.20
N ASP A 543 31.34 1.30 -11.04
CA ASP A 543 32.28 0.21 -11.30
C ASP A 543 32.93 0.35 -12.70
N GLU A 544 33.59 -0.69 -13.21
CA GLU A 544 34.41 -0.64 -14.43
C GLU A 544 33.69 -1.09 -15.72
N GLU A 545 32.83 -2.11 -15.66
CA GLU A 545 32.22 -2.75 -16.85
C GLU A 545 30.69 -2.56 -16.89
N ASP A 546 30.17 -2.17 -18.05
CA ASP A 546 28.73 -1.99 -18.33
C ASP A 546 28.17 -3.26 -19.00
N GLU A 547 27.08 -3.80 -18.47
CA GLU A 547 26.51 -5.10 -18.86
C GLU A 547 25.20 -4.95 -19.66
N VAL A 548 24.81 -3.71 -19.99
CA VAL A 548 23.66 -3.48 -20.88
C VAL A 548 24.03 -3.90 -22.31
N GLY A 549 23.33 -4.91 -22.83
CA GLY A 549 23.52 -5.39 -24.19
C GLY A 549 23.02 -4.41 -25.26
N LEU A 550 23.65 -4.45 -26.44
CA LEU A 550 23.14 -3.75 -27.63
C LEU A 550 21.76 -4.28 -28.03
N HIS A 551 20.86 -3.38 -28.45
CA HIS A 551 19.53 -3.74 -28.93
C HIS A 551 19.17 -2.98 -30.22
N ALA A 552 18.20 -3.51 -30.97
CA ALA A 552 18.00 -3.13 -32.36
C ALA A 552 16.99 -2.00 -32.55
N LYS A 553 16.06 -1.82 -31.61
CA LYS A 553 15.00 -0.81 -31.69
C LYS A 553 15.17 0.22 -30.57
N PRO A 554 14.80 1.49 -30.83
CA PRO A 554 14.71 2.48 -29.78
C PRO A 554 13.72 2.06 -28.69
N SER A 555 14.12 2.26 -27.44
CA SER A 555 13.36 1.89 -26.25
C SER A 555 12.28 2.91 -25.89
N ILE A 556 11.16 2.44 -25.36
CA ILE A 556 10.21 3.27 -24.63
C ILE A 556 10.42 3.05 -23.13
N ILE A 557 10.73 4.12 -22.40
CA ILE A 557 10.95 4.07 -20.96
C ILE A 557 9.65 4.38 -20.22
N ILE A 558 9.32 3.57 -19.22
CA ILE A 558 8.17 3.75 -18.34
C ILE A 558 8.72 3.96 -16.94
N LEU A 559 8.46 5.15 -16.38
CA LEU A 559 8.82 5.44 -14.98
C LEU A 559 7.71 4.94 -14.07
N GLY A 560 8.07 4.05 -13.15
CA GLY A 560 7.17 3.46 -12.16
C GLY A 560 6.73 4.44 -11.08
N SER A 561 6.13 3.90 -10.02
CA SER A 561 5.57 4.70 -8.93
C SER A 561 6.50 4.94 -7.75
N GLY A 562 7.61 4.21 -7.63
CA GLY A 562 8.43 4.20 -6.42
C GLY A 562 7.71 3.47 -5.26
N PRO A 563 8.16 3.64 -4.01
CA PRO A 563 7.60 2.92 -2.86
C PRO A 563 6.14 3.28 -2.63
N ASN A 564 5.29 2.29 -2.32
CA ASN A 564 3.88 2.58 -2.04
C ASN A 564 3.71 3.50 -0.81
N ARG A 565 2.69 4.37 -0.86
CA ARG A 565 2.28 5.26 0.25
C ARG A 565 0.82 5.68 0.09
N ILE A 566 0.21 6.20 1.16
CA ILE A 566 -1.17 6.69 1.12
C ILE A 566 -1.32 7.75 0.02
N GLY A 567 -2.24 7.51 -0.91
CA GLY A 567 -2.47 8.34 -2.10
C GLY A 567 -1.71 7.95 -3.36
N GLN A 568 -0.70 7.07 -3.23
CA GLN A 568 0.08 6.52 -4.34
C GLN A 568 0.41 5.05 -4.08
N GLY A 569 -0.55 4.18 -4.40
CA GLY A 569 -0.48 2.74 -4.17
C GLY A 569 -0.30 1.94 -5.46
N ILE A 570 -0.82 0.71 -5.43
CA ILE A 570 -0.68 -0.28 -6.49
C ILE A 570 -1.44 0.09 -7.78
N GLU A 571 -2.38 1.04 -7.72
CA GLU A 571 -3.17 1.50 -8.86
C GLU A 571 -2.29 2.12 -9.96
N PHE A 572 -1.18 2.74 -9.57
CA PHE A 572 -0.19 3.31 -10.48
C PHE A 572 0.76 2.24 -11.03
N ASP A 573 1.11 1.25 -10.21
CA ASP A 573 1.87 0.08 -10.67
C ASP A 573 1.10 -0.68 -11.76
N TYR A 574 -0.20 -0.89 -11.53
CA TYR A 574 -1.13 -1.47 -12.50
C TYR A 574 -1.05 -0.78 -13.86
N SER A 575 -1.11 0.56 -13.86
CA SER A 575 -1.06 1.37 -15.08
C SER A 575 0.29 1.23 -15.80
N CYS A 576 1.40 1.16 -15.06
CA CYS A 576 2.74 0.97 -15.62
C CYS A 576 2.92 -0.43 -16.24
N VAL A 577 2.42 -1.48 -15.56
CA VAL A 577 2.46 -2.86 -16.05
C VAL A 577 1.65 -3.00 -17.34
N HIS A 578 0.45 -2.41 -17.40
CA HIS A 578 -0.41 -2.43 -18.59
C HIS A 578 0.22 -1.74 -19.78
N ALA A 579 0.86 -0.60 -19.54
CA ALA A 579 1.60 0.09 -20.59
C ALA A 579 2.74 -0.77 -21.14
N SER A 580 3.53 -1.42 -20.28
CA SER A 580 4.59 -2.33 -20.73
C SER A 580 4.02 -3.48 -21.57
N MET A 581 2.93 -4.13 -21.12
CA MET A 581 2.30 -5.23 -21.85
C MET A 581 1.79 -4.80 -23.23
N ALA A 582 1.03 -3.71 -23.30
CA ALA A 582 0.44 -3.22 -24.54
C ALA A 582 1.50 -2.78 -25.56
N LEU A 583 2.54 -2.09 -25.10
CA LEU A 583 3.63 -1.63 -25.97
C LEU A 583 4.48 -2.80 -26.48
N ARG A 584 4.74 -3.81 -25.64
CA ARG A 584 5.44 -5.04 -26.07
C ARG A 584 4.64 -5.81 -27.09
N GLU A 585 3.33 -5.94 -26.90
CA GLU A 585 2.43 -6.58 -27.86
C GLU A 585 2.40 -5.82 -29.21
N ALA A 586 2.47 -4.48 -29.16
CA ALA A 586 2.64 -3.64 -30.35
C ALA A 586 4.06 -3.68 -30.97
N GLY A 587 5.00 -4.42 -30.38
CA GLY A 587 6.33 -4.68 -30.92
C GLY A 587 7.40 -3.64 -30.55
N TYR A 588 7.15 -2.80 -29.54
CA TYR A 588 8.15 -1.91 -28.95
C TYR A 588 9.04 -2.65 -27.94
N GLU A 589 10.25 -2.13 -27.73
CA GLU A 589 11.10 -2.55 -26.62
C GLU A 589 10.81 -1.64 -25.42
N THR A 590 10.39 -2.23 -24.29
CA THR A 590 9.99 -1.48 -23.09
C THR A 590 11.04 -1.56 -21.99
N VAL A 591 11.37 -0.41 -21.40
CA VAL A 591 12.23 -0.29 -20.24
C VAL A 591 11.37 0.09 -19.04
N MET A 592 11.43 -0.68 -17.97
CA MET A 592 10.83 -0.26 -16.69
C MET A 592 11.92 0.31 -15.78
N VAL A 593 11.66 1.47 -15.18
CA VAL A 593 12.49 2.04 -14.11
C VAL A 593 11.63 2.16 -12.86
N ASN A 594 11.94 1.41 -11.80
CA ASN A 594 11.20 1.46 -10.54
C ASN A 594 12.04 0.87 -9.39
N CYS A 595 11.72 1.20 -8.15
CA CYS A 595 12.48 0.78 -6.96
C CYS A 595 11.63 0.13 -5.86
N ASN A 596 10.38 -0.26 -6.16
CA ASN A 596 9.49 -0.91 -5.21
C ASN A 596 9.58 -2.44 -5.32
N PRO A 597 10.08 -3.15 -4.29
CA PRO A 597 10.27 -4.59 -4.36
C PRO A 597 8.96 -5.40 -4.31
N GLU A 598 7.86 -4.80 -3.85
CA GLU A 598 6.57 -5.48 -3.70
C GLU A 598 5.80 -5.62 -5.01
N THR A 599 6.23 -4.93 -6.07
CA THR A 599 5.40 -4.67 -7.25
C THR A 599 5.59 -5.64 -8.41
N VAL A 600 4.57 -5.71 -9.27
CA VAL A 600 4.62 -6.47 -10.51
C VAL A 600 5.51 -5.74 -11.53
N SER A 601 5.55 -4.40 -11.56
CA SER A 601 6.43 -3.68 -12.51
C SER A 601 7.91 -4.02 -12.36
N THR A 602 8.38 -4.34 -11.15
CA THR A 602 9.76 -4.79 -10.88
C THR A 602 9.94 -6.30 -11.03
N ASP A 603 8.99 -7.01 -11.63
CA ASP A 603 9.20 -8.35 -12.16
C ASP A 603 9.88 -8.26 -13.54
N TYR A 604 11.01 -8.95 -13.68
CA TYR A 604 11.81 -8.93 -14.90
C TYR A 604 11.07 -9.49 -16.13
N ASP A 605 9.98 -10.25 -15.94
CA ASP A 605 9.18 -10.77 -17.05
C ASP A 605 8.26 -9.73 -17.71
N ILE A 606 8.00 -8.61 -17.02
CA ILE A 606 6.98 -7.64 -17.41
C ILE A 606 7.49 -6.67 -18.48
N SER A 607 8.75 -6.28 -18.41
CA SER A 607 9.40 -5.37 -19.35
C SER A 607 10.43 -6.08 -20.22
N THR A 608 10.91 -5.42 -21.27
CA THR A 608 12.02 -5.96 -22.07
C THR A 608 13.33 -5.86 -21.31
N ARG A 609 13.51 -4.77 -20.54
CA ARG A 609 14.64 -4.56 -19.61
C ARG A 609 14.13 -3.84 -18.36
N LEU A 610 14.62 -4.25 -17.20
CA LEU A 610 14.28 -3.69 -15.91
C LEU A 610 15.49 -2.99 -15.31
N TYR A 611 15.33 -1.72 -14.92
CA TYR A 611 16.29 -0.99 -14.10
C TYR A 611 15.70 -0.78 -12.71
N PHE A 612 16.31 -1.41 -11.71
CA PHE A 612 15.88 -1.27 -10.32
C PHE A 612 16.61 -0.10 -9.66
N GLU A 613 16.17 1.10 -10.04
CA GLU A 613 16.84 2.37 -9.74
C GLU A 613 15.92 3.39 -9.05
N PRO A 614 16.48 4.32 -8.26
CA PRO A 614 15.72 5.43 -7.71
C PRO A 614 15.07 6.28 -8.80
N LEU A 615 13.92 6.87 -8.51
CA LEU A 615 13.19 7.74 -9.43
C LEU A 615 13.57 9.21 -9.22
N THR A 616 14.87 9.51 -9.30
CA THR A 616 15.39 10.87 -9.28
C THR A 616 15.77 11.33 -10.69
N LEU A 617 15.87 12.65 -10.91
CA LEU A 617 16.35 13.18 -12.19
C LEU A 617 17.75 12.65 -12.53
N GLU A 618 18.64 12.54 -11.53
CA GLU A 618 19.99 12.04 -11.71
C GLU A 618 19.98 10.60 -12.24
N ASP A 619 19.32 9.70 -11.52
CA ASP A 619 19.34 8.26 -11.80
C ASP A 619 18.62 7.96 -13.13
N VAL A 620 17.48 8.62 -13.40
CA VAL A 620 16.71 8.46 -14.64
C VAL A 620 17.50 8.95 -15.87
N LEU A 621 18.21 10.07 -15.78
CA LEU A 621 19.05 10.55 -16.89
C LEU A 621 20.20 9.60 -17.21
N GLU A 622 20.78 8.91 -16.23
CA GLU A 622 21.81 7.91 -16.48
C GLU A 622 21.23 6.66 -17.15
N VAL A 623 20.01 6.23 -16.80
CA VAL A 623 19.32 5.10 -17.47
C VAL A 623 19.05 5.46 -18.93
N ILE A 624 18.50 6.65 -19.18
CA ILE A 624 18.28 7.15 -20.54
C ILE A 624 19.60 7.18 -21.32
N ALA A 625 20.68 7.65 -20.70
CA ALA A 625 21.98 7.70 -21.34
C ALA A 625 22.58 6.31 -21.61
N ALA A 626 22.24 5.28 -20.83
CA ALA A 626 22.64 3.90 -21.10
C ALA A 626 21.87 3.32 -22.29
N GLU A 627 20.55 3.44 -22.28
CA GLU A 627 19.68 2.98 -23.37
C GLU A 627 19.97 3.70 -24.70
N ASP A 628 20.30 5.00 -24.66
CA ASP A 628 20.68 5.76 -25.85
C ASP A 628 22.00 5.26 -26.48
N ARG A 629 22.95 4.81 -25.65
CA ARG A 629 24.22 4.21 -26.13
C ARG A 629 24.01 2.84 -26.76
N THR A 630 23.03 2.06 -26.30
CA THR A 630 22.86 0.65 -26.69
C THR A 630 21.89 0.41 -27.84
N GLY A 631 20.93 1.30 -28.05
CA GLY A 631 19.98 1.20 -29.17
C GLY A 631 19.07 2.42 -29.39
N GLY A 632 19.16 3.45 -28.55
CA GLY A 632 18.39 4.69 -28.67
C GLY A 632 17.14 4.70 -27.77
N VAL A 633 16.63 5.90 -27.48
CA VAL A 633 15.38 6.09 -26.73
C VAL A 633 14.34 6.80 -27.61
N MET A 634 13.15 6.22 -27.73
CA MET A 634 12.01 6.83 -28.43
C MET A 634 11.34 7.91 -27.59
N GLY A 635 11.18 7.65 -26.29
CA GLY A 635 10.61 8.59 -25.33
C GLY A 635 10.26 7.95 -24.00
N VAL A 636 9.75 8.77 -23.09
CA VAL A 636 9.49 8.41 -21.68
C VAL A 636 8.03 8.68 -21.32
N PHE A 637 7.40 7.72 -20.64
CA PHE A 637 6.10 7.91 -19.98
C PHE A 637 6.30 8.35 -18.53
N VAL A 638 5.64 9.45 -18.17
CA VAL A 638 5.70 10.06 -16.82
C VAL A 638 4.33 10.14 -16.13
N GLN A 639 3.24 9.89 -16.87
CA GLN A 639 1.85 10.12 -16.45
C GLN A 639 1.20 8.88 -15.85
N LEU A 640 1.89 7.74 -15.82
CA LEU A 640 1.33 6.45 -15.40
C LEU A 640 1.71 6.08 -13.96
N GLY A 641 2.92 6.46 -13.52
CA GLY A 641 3.46 6.11 -12.20
C GLY A 641 3.04 7.04 -11.06
N GLY A 642 2.06 7.92 -11.25
CA GLY A 642 1.61 8.85 -10.20
C GLY A 642 2.53 10.06 -10.03
N GLN A 643 2.64 10.61 -8.81
CA GLN A 643 3.25 11.94 -8.60
C GLN A 643 4.77 11.98 -8.79
N THR A 644 5.47 10.89 -8.44
CA THR A 644 6.93 10.82 -8.52
C THR A 644 7.46 11.14 -9.92
N PRO A 645 7.10 10.38 -10.97
CA PRO A 645 7.57 10.69 -12.31
C PRO A 645 7.01 11.99 -12.86
N LEU A 646 5.82 12.41 -12.42
CA LEU A 646 5.20 13.67 -12.84
C LEU A 646 6.06 14.89 -12.46
N LYS A 647 6.70 14.87 -11.29
CA LYS A 647 7.61 15.94 -10.85
C LYS A 647 8.85 16.07 -11.74
N LEU A 648 9.28 14.98 -12.36
CA LEU A 648 10.45 14.94 -13.24
C LEU A 648 10.12 15.38 -14.68
N ALA A 649 8.84 15.52 -15.03
CA ALA A 649 8.40 15.70 -16.41
C ALA A 649 9.02 16.93 -17.10
N GLN A 650 8.99 18.09 -16.42
CA GLN A 650 9.56 19.32 -16.97
C GLN A 650 11.09 19.24 -17.05
N GLU A 651 11.75 18.74 -16.01
CA GLU A 651 13.22 18.65 -15.97
C GLU A 651 13.77 17.69 -17.03
N LEU A 652 13.05 16.59 -17.31
CA LEU A 652 13.39 15.67 -18.39
C LEU A 652 13.19 16.32 -19.77
N ALA A 653 12.09 17.06 -19.97
CA ALA A 653 11.87 17.78 -21.22
C ALA A 653 12.92 18.89 -21.46
N ASP A 654 13.30 19.62 -20.41
CA ASP A 654 14.37 20.63 -20.45
C ASP A 654 15.74 20.00 -20.78
N ALA A 655 15.96 18.74 -20.40
CA ALA A 655 17.12 17.94 -20.79
C ALA A 655 17.05 17.41 -22.24
N GLY A 656 15.98 17.70 -22.98
CA GLY A 656 15.78 17.30 -24.37
C GLY A 656 15.19 15.90 -24.55
N ILE A 657 14.63 15.31 -23.49
CA ILE A 657 14.05 13.96 -23.52
C ILE A 657 12.61 14.02 -24.04
N PRO A 658 12.25 13.22 -25.08
CA PRO A 658 10.88 13.17 -25.57
C PRO A 658 9.93 12.56 -24.52
N ILE A 659 8.94 13.32 -24.07
CA ILE A 659 7.86 12.82 -23.22
C ILE A 659 6.72 12.31 -24.12
N LEU A 660 6.32 11.05 -23.93
CA LEU A 660 5.22 10.42 -24.67
C LEU A 660 3.89 10.68 -23.94
N GLY A 661 2.79 10.80 -24.69
CA GLY A 661 1.49 11.16 -24.12
C GLY A 661 1.36 12.67 -23.83
N THR A 662 0.63 13.02 -22.77
CA THR A 662 0.37 14.44 -22.42
C THR A 662 1.68 15.15 -22.07
N SER A 663 1.93 16.30 -22.70
CA SER A 663 3.18 17.04 -22.51
C SER A 663 3.30 17.66 -21.10
N PRO A 664 4.51 17.94 -20.60
CA PRO A 664 4.72 18.63 -19.33
C PRO A 664 3.97 19.96 -19.24
N GLU A 665 3.92 20.74 -20.33
CA GLU A 665 3.21 22.02 -20.36
C GLU A 665 1.70 21.85 -20.22
N ALA A 666 1.13 20.78 -20.78
CA ALA A 666 -0.29 20.45 -20.61
C ALA A 666 -0.59 19.94 -19.19
N ILE A 667 0.35 19.21 -18.57
CA ILE A 667 0.25 18.80 -17.17
C ILE A 667 0.25 20.04 -16.25
N ASP A 668 1.23 20.93 -16.42
CA ASP A 668 1.32 22.19 -15.65
C ASP A 668 0.10 23.10 -15.86
N LEU A 669 -0.44 23.16 -17.08
CA LEU A 669 -1.66 23.92 -17.38
C LEU A 669 -2.87 23.47 -16.54
N ALA A 670 -2.98 22.18 -16.23
CA ALA A 670 -4.05 21.64 -15.39
C ALA A 670 -3.78 21.82 -13.89
N GLU A 671 -2.52 21.68 -13.45
CA GLU A 671 -2.14 21.85 -12.03
C GLU A 671 -2.12 23.33 -11.60
N HIS A 672 -1.73 24.24 -12.50
CA HIS A 672 -1.64 25.67 -12.23
C HIS A 672 -3.03 26.33 -12.27
N ARG A 673 -3.64 26.53 -11.08
CA ARG A 673 -4.99 27.11 -10.89
C ARG A 673 -5.30 28.34 -11.76
N GLY A 674 -4.40 29.32 -11.86
CA GLY A 674 -4.65 30.52 -12.67
C GLY A 674 -4.68 30.25 -14.18
N ALA A 675 -4.00 29.20 -14.64
CA ALA A 675 -3.99 28.77 -16.04
C ALA A 675 -5.19 27.88 -16.32
N PHE A 676 -5.48 26.94 -15.42
CA PHE A 676 -6.68 26.12 -15.45
C PHE A 676 -7.97 26.94 -15.41
N SER A 677 -8.05 28.01 -14.60
CA SER A 677 -9.22 28.90 -14.58
C SER A 677 -9.51 29.50 -15.95
N ARG A 678 -8.47 29.84 -16.74
CA ARG A 678 -8.67 30.35 -18.11
C ARG A 678 -9.23 29.28 -19.04
N VAL A 679 -8.83 28.02 -18.86
CA VAL A 679 -9.39 26.88 -19.59
C VAL A 679 -10.88 26.75 -19.25
N LEU A 680 -11.23 26.79 -17.96
CA LEU A 680 -12.62 26.72 -17.51
C LEU A 680 -13.46 27.89 -18.02
N ASP A 681 -12.95 29.13 -17.94
CA ASP A 681 -13.64 30.33 -18.42
C ASP A 681 -13.88 30.27 -19.94
N ALA A 682 -12.89 29.80 -20.71
CA ALA A 682 -13.02 29.62 -22.15
C ALA A 682 -14.05 28.54 -22.52
N ALA A 683 -14.16 27.49 -21.71
CA ALA A 683 -15.13 26.43 -21.86
C ALA A 683 -16.53 26.79 -21.29
N GLY A 684 -16.67 27.93 -20.60
CA GLY A 684 -17.91 28.32 -19.93
C GLY A 684 -18.26 27.42 -18.73
N LEU A 685 -17.26 26.78 -18.13
CA LEU A 685 -17.40 25.87 -16.99
C LEU A 685 -17.28 26.62 -15.67
N ILE A 686 -17.99 26.14 -14.65
CA ILE A 686 -18.06 26.79 -13.34
C ILE A 686 -17.12 26.06 -12.39
N SER A 687 -16.30 26.80 -11.64
CA SER A 687 -15.54 26.28 -10.49
C SER A 687 -15.99 26.98 -9.20
N PRO A 688 -15.74 26.39 -8.01
CA PRO A 688 -16.01 27.05 -6.75
C PRO A 688 -15.25 28.39 -6.66
N LYS A 689 -15.87 29.39 -6.01
CA LYS A 689 -15.17 30.65 -5.72
C LYS A 689 -13.89 30.35 -4.94
N ASN A 690 -12.78 30.91 -5.38
CA ASN A 690 -11.47 30.61 -4.82
C ASN A 690 -10.56 31.85 -4.79
N GLY A 691 -9.48 31.76 -4.02
CA GLY A 691 -8.41 32.75 -3.99
C GLY A 691 -7.09 32.15 -3.49
N THR A 692 -6.01 32.86 -3.77
CA THR A 692 -4.64 32.48 -3.40
C THR A 692 -4.10 33.48 -2.39
N ALA A 693 -3.63 32.98 -1.25
CA ALA A 693 -3.11 33.78 -0.14
C ALA A 693 -1.64 33.46 0.13
N VAL A 694 -0.85 34.52 0.37
CA VAL A 694 0.57 34.42 0.78
C VAL A 694 0.80 34.91 2.21
N SER A 695 -0.28 35.25 2.92
CA SER A 695 -0.25 35.67 4.32
C SER A 695 -1.57 35.36 5.02
N PHE A 696 -1.58 35.43 6.36
CA PHE A 696 -2.83 35.28 7.13
C PHE A 696 -3.84 36.39 6.79
N GLU A 697 -3.40 37.64 6.67
CA GLU A 697 -4.29 38.77 6.35
C GLU A 697 -4.95 38.59 4.99
N ASP A 698 -4.19 38.14 3.99
CA ASP A 698 -4.74 37.81 2.67
C ASP A 698 -5.72 36.64 2.76
N SER A 699 -5.35 35.61 3.54
CA SER A 699 -6.19 34.42 3.75
C SER A 699 -7.55 34.79 4.35
N LYS A 700 -7.54 35.63 5.39
CA LYS A 700 -8.74 36.13 6.04
C LYS A 700 -9.60 36.94 5.08
N LYS A 701 -9.00 37.87 4.33
CA LYS A 701 -9.72 38.69 3.36
C LYS A 701 -10.43 37.83 2.30
N ILE A 702 -9.72 36.84 1.75
CA ILE A 702 -10.26 35.92 0.76
C ILE A 702 -11.39 35.07 1.37
N ALA A 703 -11.20 34.55 2.58
CA ALA A 703 -12.23 33.77 3.27
C ALA A 703 -13.49 34.59 3.60
N ASP A 704 -13.33 35.86 3.98
CA ASP A 704 -14.46 36.79 4.22
C ASP A 704 -15.22 37.12 2.92
N GLU A 705 -14.52 37.23 1.78
CA GLU A 705 -15.11 37.47 0.46
C GLU A 705 -15.84 36.24 -0.10
N ILE A 706 -15.28 35.04 0.10
CA ILE A 706 -15.87 33.76 -0.32
C ILE A 706 -17.03 33.35 0.60
N GLY A 707 -16.87 33.55 1.90
CA GLY A 707 -17.74 33.11 2.98
C GLY A 707 -17.39 31.71 3.51
N TYR A 708 -17.51 31.51 4.82
CA TYR A 708 -17.33 30.21 5.48
C TYR A 708 -18.52 29.25 5.27
N PRO A 709 -18.32 27.92 5.34
CA PRO A 709 -17.02 27.24 5.47
C PRO A 709 -16.17 27.36 4.18
N VAL A 710 -14.85 27.32 4.37
CA VAL A 710 -13.86 27.33 3.27
C VAL A 710 -12.94 26.12 3.39
N LEU A 711 -12.51 25.59 2.25
CA LEU A 711 -11.50 24.55 2.15
C LEU A 711 -10.14 25.22 1.96
N VAL A 712 -9.20 24.93 2.85
CA VAL A 712 -7.85 25.52 2.81
C VAL A 712 -6.85 24.44 2.47
N ARG A 713 -5.96 24.70 1.51
CA ARG A 713 -4.98 23.71 1.01
C ARG A 713 -3.65 24.31 0.57
N PRO A 714 -2.53 23.58 0.69
CA PRO A 714 -1.26 23.93 0.05
C PRO A 714 -1.31 23.73 -1.48
N SER A 715 -0.44 24.42 -2.22
CA SER A 715 -0.22 24.19 -3.67
C SER A 715 0.64 22.93 -3.93
N TYR A 716 0.48 22.30 -5.11
CA TYR A 716 1.30 21.15 -5.60
C TYR A 716 1.34 19.90 -4.70
N VAL A 717 0.18 19.45 -4.22
CA VAL A 717 0.04 18.27 -3.37
C VAL A 717 -0.98 17.26 -3.92
N LEU A 718 -0.73 15.96 -3.69
CA LEU A 718 -1.64 14.86 -3.99
C LEU A 718 -2.26 14.31 -2.70
N GLY A 719 -3.44 13.69 -2.79
CA GLY A 719 -4.06 12.98 -1.66
C GLY A 719 -4.58 13.92 -0.57
N GLY A 720 -4.86 15.16 -0.95
CA GLY A 720 -5.32 16.23 -0.06
C GLY A 720 -4.36 16.58 1.07
N ARG A 721 -3.04 16.43 0.87
CA ARG A 721 -2.06 16.67 1.94
C ARG A 721 -2.19 18.08 2.53
N GLY A 722 -2.40 18.14 3.85
CA GLY A 722 -2.54 19.40 4.58
C GLY A 722 -3.83 20.16 4.26
N MET A 723 -4.85 19.52 3.69
CA MET A 723 -6.16 20.12 3.46
C MET A 723 -7.00 20.14 4.75
N GLU A 724 -7.67 21.26 5.05
CA GLU A 724 -8.60 21.35 6.18
C GLU A 724 -9.86 22.14 5.79
N ILE A 725 -11.03 21.67 6.23
CA ILE A 725 -12.28 22.42 6.15
C ILE A 725 -12.37 23.34 7.36
N VAL A 726 -12.37 24.64 7.08
CA VAL A 726 -12.36 25.69 8.09
C VAL A 726 -13.74 26.35 8.15
N TYR A 727 -14.34 26.36 9.35
CA TYR A 727 -15.70 26.86 9.57
C TYR A 727 -15.77 28.30 10.11
N ASP A 728 -14.65 28.82 10.63
CA ASP A 728 -14.57 30.14 11.22
C ASP A 728 -13.14 30.70 11.19
N GLU A 729 -13.00 31.99 11.49
CA GLU A 729 -11.72 32.72 11.48
C GLU A 729 -10.71 32.14 12.48
N ALA A 730 -11.15 31.70 13.67
CA ALA A 730 -10.26 31.16 14.68
C ALA A 730 -9.57 29.87 14.20
N ASN A 731 -10.33 29.01 13.50
CA ASN A 731 -9.79 27.83 12.86
C ASN A 731 -8.85 28.18 11.69
N LEU A 732 -9.17 29.21 10.90
CA LEU A 732 -8.28 29.67 9.83
C LEU A 732 -6.93 30.13 10.39
N SER A 733 -6.94 30.92 11.47
CA SER A 733 -5.74 31.40 12.13
C SER A 733 -4.86 30.27 12.64
N ARG A 734 -5.47 29.25 13.26
CA ARG A 734 -4.78 28.06 13.75
C ARG A 734 -4.17 27.24 12.61
N TYR A 735 -4.90 27.03 11.51
CA TYR A 735 -4.38 26.34 10.33
C TYR A 735 -3.14 27.05 9.78
N ILE A 736 -3.25 28.37 9.58
CA ILE A 736 -2.18 29.20 9.02
C ILE A 736 -0.96 29.27 9.94
N ALA A 737 -1.15 29.32 11.27
CA ALA A 737 -0.05 29.30 12.22
C ALA A 737 0.71 27.95 12.24
N ASN A 738 0.02 26.84 11.93
CA ASN A 738 0.62 25.51 11.84
C ASN A 738 1.27 25.26 10.48
N ALA A 739 0.83 25.96 9.43
CA ALA A 739 1.43 25.91 8.09
C ALA A 739 2.79 26.62 8.10
N THR A 740 3.87 25.84 8.12
CA THR A 740 5.24 26.31 8.38
C THR A 740 5.89 27.02 7.19
N GLU A 741 5.30 26.97 5.99
CA GLU A 741 5.89 27.46 4.73
C GLU A 741 4.89 28.26 3.86
N ILE A 742 4.26 29.31 4.40
CA ILE A 742 3.48 30.23 3.54
C ILE A 742 4.42 31.28 2.95
N THR A 743 4.68 31.18 1.65
CA THR A 743 5.56 32.09 0.90
C THR A 743 4.99 32.38 -0.49
N GLU A 744 5.59 33.30 -1.25
CA GLU A 744 5.21 33.49 -2.68
C GLU A 744 5.44 32.22 -3.52
N ALA A 745 6.44 31.42 -3.18
CA ALA A 745 6.73 30.15 -3.86
C ALA A 745 5.77 29.02 -3.45
N HIS A 746 5.16 29.13 -2.26
CA HIS A 746 4.23 28.14 -1.69
C HIS A 746 3.01 28.84 -1.09
N PRO A 747 2.08 29.32 -1.94
CA PRO A 747 0.88 29.98 -1.46
C PRO A 747 -0.15 28.97 -0.94
N VAL A 748 -1.06 29.47 -0.10
CA VAL A 748 -2.24 28.73 0.38
C VAL A 748 -3.44 29.04 -0.51
N LEU A 749 -4.16 28.02 -0.93
CA LEU A 749 -5.39 28.13 -1.71
C LEU A 749 -6.59 28.04 -0.76
N ILE A 750 -7.56 28.92 -0.98
CA ILE A 750 -8.80 28.99 -0.22
C ILE A 750 -9.94 28.88 -1.21
N ASP A 751 -10.70 27.79 -1.12
CA ASP A 751 -11.83 27.49 -1.98
C ASP A 751 -13.14 27.51 -1.17
N ARG A 752 -14.26 27.90 -1.78
CA ARG A 752 -15.59 27.75 -1.18
C ARG A 752 -15.85 26.27 -0.96
N PHE A 753 -16.14 25.88 0.29
CA PHE A 753 -16.58 24.52 0.57
C PHE A 753 -18.04 24.35 0.12
N LEU A 754 -18.29 23.32 -0.68
CA LEU A 754 -19.62 22.99 -1.21
C LEU A 754 -20.27 21.94 -0.29
N GLU A 755 -21.02 22.41 0.71
CA GLU A 755 -21.77 21.54 1.62
C GLU A 755 -22.89 20.78 0.87
N ASP A 756 -23.18 19.55 1.31
CA ASP A 756 -24.24 18.67 0.77
C ASP A 756 -24.12 18.41 -0.75
N ALA A 757 -22.90 18.47 -1.31
CA ALA A 757 -22.66 18.26 -2.73
C ALA A 757 -22.31 16.79 -3.03
N ILE A 758 -22.78 16.26 -4.16
CA ILE A 758 -22.39 14.94 -4.65
C ILE A 758 -21.06 15.08 -5.39
N GLU A 759 -20.05 14.32 -5.00
CA GLU A 759 -18.77 14.27 -5.71
C GLU A 759 -18.84 13.23 -6.86
N ILE A 760 -18.25 13.58 -8.00
CA ILE A 760 -18.27 12.79 -9.23
C ILE A 760 -16.85 12.69 -9.76
N ASP A 761 -16.35 11.46 -9.92
CA ASP A 761 -15.08 11.19 -10.59
C ASP A 761 -15.34 10.72 -12.03
N VAL A 762 -14.50 11.17 -12.96
CA VAL A 762 -14.59 10.76 -14.37
C VAL A 762 -13.21 10.42 -14.87
N ASP A 763 -13.06 9.20 -15.40
CA ASP A 763 -11.86 8.80 -16.14
C ASP A 763 -12.17 8.78 -17.64
N ALA A 764 -11.28 9.34 -18.46
CA ALA A 764 -11.43 9.40 -19.91
C ALA A 764 -10.09 9.26 -20.64
N LEU A 765 -10.16 8.85 -21.91
CA LEU A 765 -9.05 8.86 -22.86
C LEU A 765 -9.29 9.95 -23.90
N TYR A 766 -8.26 10.71 -24.23
CA TYR A 766 -8.29 11.68 -25.32
C TYR A 766 -7.08 11.50 -26.22
N ASP A 767 -7.30 11.30 -27.53
CA ASP A 767 -6.23 11.22 -28.52
C ASP A 767 -5.90 12.58 -29.14
N GLY A 768 -6.60 13.64 -28.71
CA GLY A 768 -6.54 15.01 -29.21
C GLY A 768 -7.42 15.32 -30.41
N THR A 769 -8.26 14.38 -30.82
CA THR A 769 -9.34 14.58 -31.79
C THR A 769 -10.66 13.96 -31.35
N ASP A 770 -10.59 12.80 -30.71
CA ASP A 770 -11.74 12.05 -30.19
C ASP A 770 -11.52 11.72 -28.71
N MET A 771 -12.63 11.53 -27.99
CA MET A 771 -12.64 11.18 -26.57
C MET A 771 -13.39 9.87 -26.36
N TYR A 772 -12.82 8.99 -25.56
CA TYR A 772 -13.48 7.81 -25.02
C TYR A 772 -13.72 8.02 -23.53
N LEU A 773 -14.97 8.11 -23.09
CA LEU A 773 -15.30 8.19 -21.68
C LEU A 773 -15.10 6.81 -21.03
N GLY A 774 -14.16 6.70 -20.09
CA GLY A 774 -13.87 5.45 -19.39
C GLY A 774 -15.00 5.07 -18.43
N GLY A 775 -15.44 6.01 -17.60
CA GLY A 775 -16.56 5.80 -16.68
C GLY A 775 -16.86 7.07 -15.88
N ILE A 776 -18.12 7.22 -15.47
CA ILE A 776 -18.56 8.25 -14.51
C ILE A 776 -18.85 7.53 -13.20
N MET A 777 -18.21 7.97 -12.12
CA MET A 777 -18.35 7.41 -10.79
C MET A 777 -19.04 8.43 -9.89
N GLU A 778 -20.08 7.98 -9.20
CA GLU A 778 -20.77 8.77 -8.18
C GLU A 778 -20.26 8.36 -6.80
N HIS A 779 -19.77 9.31 -6.01
CA HIS A 779 -19.37 9.02 -4.63
C HIS A 779 -20.61 8.83 -3.75
N ILE A 780 -20.51 7.94 -2.78
CA ILE A 780 -21.53 7.78 -1.75
C ILE A 780 -21.41 8.92 -0.75
N GLU A 781 -20.21 9.18 -0.26
CA GLU A 781 -19.89 10.30 0.61
C GLU A 781 -20.09 11.65 -0.11
N GLU A 782 -20.39 12.68 0.69
CA GLU A 782 -20.48 14.05 0.20
C GLU A 782 -19.10 14.66 -0.09
N ALA A 783 -19.06 15.63 -0.99
CA ALA A 783 -17.84 16.38 -1.31
C ALA A 783 -17.24 17.00 -0.04
N GLY A 784 -15.95 16.77 0.17
CA GLY A 784 -15.24 17.14 1.41
C GLY A 784 -14.69 15.95 2.17
N ILE A 785 -15.13 14.75 1.85
CA ILE A 785 -14.37 13.53 2.07
C ILE A 785 -13.58 13.26 0.80
N HIS A 786 -12.29 13.03 0.94
CA HIS A 786 -11.39 12.89 -0.20
C HIS A 786 -11.76 11.65 -1.03
N SER A 787 -11.77 11.78 -2.37
CA SER A 787 -12.13 10.71 -3.33
C SER A 787 -11.49 9.33 -3.07
N GLY A 788 -10.24 9.33 -2.59
CA GLY A 788 -9.52 8.11 -2.20
C GLY A 788 -10.08 7.38 -0.97
N ASP A 789 -10.73 8.09 -0.05
CA ASP A 789 -11.36 7.53 1.16
C ASP A 789 -12.86 7.27 0.95
N SER A 790 -13.48 7.86 -0.07
CA SER A 790 -14.89 7.65 -0.41
C SER A 790 -15.13 6.28 -1.04
N ALA A 791 -16.30 5.72 -0.76
CA ALA A 791 -16.94 4.73 -1.59
C ALA A 791 -17.47 5.40 -2.86
N CYS A 792 -17.40 4.70 -3.99
CA CYS A 792 -17.97 5.20 -5.24
C CYS A 792 -18.62 4.10 -6.07
N VAL A 793 -19.54 4.50 -6.93
CA VAL A 793 -20.43 3.62 -7.66
C VAL A 793 -20.35 3.88 -9.16
N LEU A 794 -20.27 2.81 -9.94
CA LEU A 794 -20.31 2.82 -11.40
C LEU A 794 -21.26 1.72 -11.90
N PRO A 795 -22.26 2.03 -12.75
CA PRO A 795 -22.64 3.39 -13.17
C PRO A 795 -23.25 4.21 -12.03
N PRO A 796 -23.36 5.54 -12.16
CA PRO A 796 -24.04 6.40 -11.19
C PRO A 796 -25.48 5.95 -10.94
N ILE A 797 -25.95 6.06 -9.69
CA ILE A 797 -27.25 5.52 -9.26
C ILE A 797 -28.29 6.61 -8.99
N THR A 798 -27.87 7.84 -8.68
CA THR A 798 -28.80 8.97 -8.44
C THR A 798 -28.71 10.07 -9.49
N LEU A 799 -27.65 10.12 -10.29
CA LEU A 799 -27.45 11.16 -11.31
C LEU A 799 -28.39 11.01 -12.51
N GLY A 800 -29.04 12.11 -12.90
CA GLY A 800 -29.91 12.17 -14.08
C GLY A 800 -29.15 12.19 -15.41
N ALA A 801 -29.79 11.74 -16.49
CA ALA A 801 -29.17 11.67 -17.82
C ALA A 801 -28.68 13.03 -18.36
N ASP A 802 -29.34 14.13 -17.97
CA ASP A 802 -28.93 15.49 -18.32
C ASP A 802 -27.62 15.90 -17.61
N ILE A 803 -27.43 15.47 -16.35
CA ILE A 803 -26.18 15.68 -15.62
C ILE A 803 -25.05 14.86 -16.24
N LEU A 804 -25.28 13.59 -16.57
CA LEU A 804 -24.27 12.75 -17.23
C LEU A 804 -23.82 13.36 -18.56
N GLN A 805 -24.75 13.93 -19.33
CA GLN A 805 -24.42 14.63 -20.58
C GLN A 805 -23.61 15.91 -20.33
N ARG A 806 -23.96 16.72 -19.32
CA ARG A 806 -23.18 17.91 -18.91
C ARG A 806 -21.76 17.53 -18.48
N VAL A 807 -21.61 16.44 -17.73
CA VAL A 807 -20.32 15.90 -17.30
C VAL A 807 -19.49 15.46 -18.52
N ARG A 808 -20.08 14.76 -19.48
CA ARG A 808 -19.42 14.37 -20.73
C ARG A 808 -18.93 15.58 -21.54
N GLU A 809 -19.79 16.57 -21.74
CA GLU A 809 -19.45 17.80 -22.47
C GLU A 809 -18.33 18.59 -21.78
N ALA A 810 -18.41 18.73 -20.45
CA ALA A 810 -17.38 19.37 -19.66
C ALA A 810 -16.05 18.61 -19.73
N THR A 811 -16.09 17.28 -19.68
CA THR A 811 -14.89 16.42 -19.77
C THR A 811 -14.17 16.60 -21.09
N LEU A 812 -14.91 16.59 -22.21
CA LEU A 812 -14.34 16.84 -23.53
C LEU A 812 -13.72 18.24 -23.64
N ALA A 813 -14.44 19.26 -23.16
CA ALA A 813 -13.97 20.65 -23.22
C ALA A 813 -12.68 20.85 -22.39
N ILE A 814 -12.57 20.20 -21.23
CA ILE A 814 -11.37 20.24 -20.40
C ILE A 814 -10.22 19.48 -21.07
N ALA A 815 -10.46 18.26 -21.57
CA ALA A 815 -9.42 17.45 -22.22
C ALA A 815 -8.82 18.16 -23.44
N ASP A 816 -9.67 18.78 -24.26
CA ASP A 816 -9.26 19.58 -25.42
C ASP A 816 -8.54 20.88 -25.01
N GLY A 817 -9.11 21.62 -24.06
CA GLY A 817 -8.55 22.88 -23.59
C GLY A 817 -7.20 22.76 -22.87
N VAL A 818 -6.96 21.62 -22.21
CA VAL A 818 -5.67 21.28 -21.58
C VAL A 818 -4.67 20.72 -22.60
N GLY A 819 -5.15 20.04 -23.65
CA GLY A 819 -4.29 19.40 -24.66
C GLY A 819 -3.84 17.99 -24.28
N VAL A 820 -4.73 17.21 -23.65
CA VAL A 820 -4.44 15.84 -23.18
C VAL A 820 -4.09 14.90 -24.34
N ARG A 821 -3.18 13.96 -24.09
CA ARG A 821 -2.89 12.80 -24.96
C ARG A 821 -2.74 11.55 -24.11
N GLY A 822 -3.80 10.75 -24.01
CA GLY A 822 -3.87 9.59 -23.13
C GLY A 822 -4.95 9.77 -22.07
N LEU A 823 -4.66 9.42 -20.82
CA LEU A 823 -5.61 9.48 -19.70
C LEU A 823 -5.79 10.89 -19.15
N ILE A 824 -7.02 11.19 -18.76
CA ILE A 824 -7.38 12.31 -17.89
C ILE A 824 -8.41 11.83 -16.87
N ASN A 825 -8.25 12.26 -15.62
CA ASN A 825 -9.24 12.17 -14.58
C ASN A 825 -9.78 13.57 -14.25
N ILE A 826 -11.08 13.71 -14.02
CA ILE A 826 -11.70 14.98 -13.64
C ILE A 826 -12.66 14.74 -12.49
N GLN A 827 -12.56 15.61 -11.47
CA GLN A 827 -13.46 15.61 -10.33
C GLN A 827 -14.45 16.78 -10.44
N PHE A 828 -15.73 16.47 -10.26
CA PHE A 828 -16.80 17.44 -10.21
C PHE A 828 -17.55 17.37 -8.87
N ALA A 829 -18.20 18.46 -8.51
CA ALA A 829 -19.20 18.49 -7.45
C ALA A 829 -20.54 18.97 -8.01
N LEU A 830 -21.62 18.25 -7.71
CA LEU A 830 -22.98 18.65 -8.05
C LEU A 830 -23.66 19.21 -6.81
N ALA A 831 -23.92 20.51 -6.80
CA ALA A 831 -24.60 21.19 -5.70
C ALA A 831 -25.73 22.08 -6.21
N SER A 832 -26.96 21.89 -5.71
CA SER A 832 -28.14 22.65 -6.13
C SER A 832 -28.32 22.71 -7.66
N ASP A 833 -28.13 21.57 -8.35
CA ASP A 833 -28.21 21.42 -9.82
C ASP A 833 -27.11 22.18 -10.62
N VAL A 834 -26.12 22.73 -9.92
CA VAL A 834 -24.94 23.35 -10.54
C VAL A 834 -23.78 22.36 -10.48
N LEU A 835 -23.18 22.11 -11.65
CA LEU A 835 -22.01 21.26 -11.82
C LEU A 835 -20.75 22.13 -11.69
N TYR A 836 -19.96 21.88 -10.66
CA TYR A 836 -18.71 22.58 -10.39
C TYR A 836 -17.53 21.68 -10.73
N VAL A 837 -16.50 22.23 -11.38
CA VAL A 837 -15.22 21.54 -11.60
C VAL A 837 -14.35 21.74 -10.37
N LEU A 838 -13.89 20.65 -9.76
CA LEU A 838 -12.98 20.68 -8.61
C LEU A 838 -11.52 20.70 -9.06
N GLU A 839 -11.13 19.70 -9.85
CA GLU A 839 -9.79 19.55 -10.40
C GLU A 839 -9.78 18.66 -11.66
N ALA A 840 -8.69 18.76 -12.44
CA ALA A 840 -8.41 17.89 -13.57
C ALA A 840 -6.97 17.38 -13.46
N ASN A 841 -6.80 16.08 -13.67
CA ASN A 841 -5.56 15.35 -13.53
C ASN A 841 -5.24 14.69 -14.89
N PRO A 842 -4.42 15.31 -15.76
CA PRO A 842 -4.15 14.82 -17.12
C PRO A 842 -3.11 13.67 -17.12
N ARG A 843 -3.41 12.63 -16.33
CA ARG A 843 -2.59 11.47 -16.03
C ARG A 843 -3.47 10.29 -15.63
N ALA A 844 -2.87 9.12 -15.40
CA ALA A 844 -3.57 8.02 -14.74
C ALA A 844 -4.02 8.43 -13.33
N SER A 845 -5.24 8.03 -12.97
CA SER A 845 -5.81 8.15 -11.63
C SER A 845 -5.82 6.79 -10.94
N ARG A 846 -6.06 6.81 -9.62
CA ARG A 846 -6.20 5.59 -8.84
C ARG A 846 -7.46 4.78 -9.20
N THR A 847 -8.45 5.40 -9.82
CA THR A 847 -9.73 4.76 -10.20
C THR A 847 -9.64 3.99 -11.51
N VAL A 848 -8.59 4.19 -12.31
CA VAL A 848 -8.39 3.50 -13.60
C VAL A 848 -8.54 1.98 -13.51
N PRO A 849 -7.93 1.25 -12.53
CA PRO A 849 -8.13 -0.18 -12.40
C PRO A 849 -9.58 -0.55 -12.10
N PHE A 850 -10.22 0.12 -11.14
CA PHE A 850 -11.63 -0.09 -10.80
C PHE A 850 -12.54 0.09 -12.01
N VAL A 851 -12.40 1.22 -12.74
CA VAL A 851 -13.18 1.49 -13.95
C VAL A 851 -12.92 0.43 -15.03
N SER A 852 -11.66 -0.01 -15.18
CA SER A 852 -11.30 -1.03 -16.17
C SER A 852 -11.97 -2.37 -15.87
N LYS A 853 -12.02 -2.80 -14.60
CA LYS A 853 -12.71 -4.04 -14.20
C LYS A 853 -14.23 -3.91 -14.25
N ALA A 854 -14.78 -2.75 -13.87
CA ALA A 854 -16.21 -2.50 -13.91
C ALA A 854 -16.77 -2.50 -15.33
N THR A 855 -16.02 -1.92 -16.29
CA THR A 855 -16.47 -1.77 -17.68
C THR A 855 -15.97 -2.87 -18.61
N GLY A 856 -14.98 -3.66 -18.19
CA GLY A 856 -14.32 -4.67 -19.01
C GLY A 856 -13.37 -4.09 -20.06
N VAL A 857 -12.94 -2.83 -19.92
CA VAL A 857 -12.09 -2.11 -20.89
C VAL A 857 -10.76 -1.74 -20.25
N GLN A 858 -9.65 -2.11 -20.88
CA GLN A 858 -8.30 -1.90 -20.34
C GLN A 858 -7.77 -0.49 -20.66
N LEU A 859 -8.19 0.50 -19.87
CA LEU A 859 -7.91 1.92 -20.13
C LEU A 859 -6.42 2.26 -20.17
N ALA A 860 -5.61 1.68 -19.27
CA ALA A 860 -4.17 1.93 -19.22
C ALA A 860 -3.43 1.41 -20.48
N LYS A 861 -3.82 0.23 -20.99
CA LYS A 861 -3.30 -0.31 -22.26
C LYS A 861 -3.58 0.64 -23.43
N ALA A 862 -4.81 1.13 -23.52
CA ALA A 862 -5.22 2.10 -24.54
C ALA A 862 -4.46 3.43 -24.43
N ALA A 863 -4.29 3.96 -23.21
CA ALA A 863 -3.57 5.20 -22.95
C ALA A 863 -2.10 5.16 -23.41
N ALA A 864 -1.42 4.04 -23.15
CA ALA A 864 -0.03 3.85 -23.58
C ALA A 864 0.11 3.89 -25.10
N LEU A 865 -0.82 3.26 -25.84
CA LEU A 865 -0.81 3.29 -27.30
C LEU A 865 -1.13 4.69 -27.85
N ILE A 866 -2.07 5.41 -27.24
CA ILE A 866 -2.35 6.82 -27.59
C ILE A 866 -1.09 7.68 -27.44
N GLY A 867 -0.31 7.46 -26.37
CA GLY A 867 0.95 8.17 -26.15
C GLY A 867 2.00 7.94 -27.25
N THR A 868 1.88 6.86 -28.04
CA THR A 868 2.72 6.58 -29.22
C THR A 868 2.11 7.08 -30.54
N GLY A 869 0.94 7.71 -30.50
CA GLY A 869 0.25 8.27 -31.68
C GLY A 869 -0.87 7.41 -32.26
N VAL A 870 -1.28 6.33 -31.59
CA VAL A 870 -2.44 5.52 -32.01
C VAL A 870 -3.73 6.27 -31.68
N SER A 871 -4.63 6.43 -32.65
CA SER A 871 -5.92 7.09 -32.42
C SER A 871 -6.94 6.17 -31.75
N ILE A 872 -7.95 6.75 -31.11
CA ILE A 872 -9.11 6.02 -30.57
C ILE A 872 -9.81 5.22 -31.67
N ALA A 873 -9.90 5.77 -32.89
CA ALA A 873 -10.45 5.05 -34.04
C ALA A 873 -9.68 3.76 -34.34
N ALA A 874 -8.34 3.80 -34.31
CA ALA A 874 -7.50 2.61 -34.50
C ALA A 874 -7.62 1.64 -33.30
N LEU A 875 -7.71 2.16 -32.07
CA LEU A 875 -7.93 1.32 -30.88
C LEU A 875 -9.25 0.54 -30.95
N ARG A 876 -10.28 1.11 -31.57
CA ARG A 876 -11.56 0.44 -31.81
C ARG A 876 -11.50 -0.57 -32.97
N ALA A 877 -10.92 -0.17 -34.10
CA ALA A 877 -11.02 -0.93 -35.35
C ALA A 877 -9.90 -1.95 -35.58
N GLU A 878 -8.66 -1.62 -35.17
CA GLU A 878 -7.46 -2.40 -35.48
C GLU A 878 -6.97 -3.21 -34.27
N TYR A 879 -6.95 -2.58 -33.08
CA TYR A 879 -6.47 -3.22 -31.86
C TYR A 879 -7.57 -3.96 -31.09
N GLY A 880 -8.85 -3.58 -31.26
CA GLY A 880 -9.97 -4.15 -30.52
C GLY A 880 -9.90 -3.93 -29.01
N LEU A 881 -9.12 -2.95 -28.54
CA LEU A 881 -8.97 -2.62 -27.12
C LEU A 881 -10.13 -1.79 -26.57
N LEU A 882 -10.78 -1.01 -27.45
CA LEU A 882 -11.98 -0.25 -27.13
C LEU A 882 -13.19 -0.84 -27.87
N PRO A 883 -14.40 -0.82 -27.29
CA PRO A 883 -15.62 -1.25 -27.96
C PRO A 883 -15.81 -0.57 -29.32
N ALA A 884 -16.46 -1.21 -30.30
CA ALA A 884 -16.63 -0.62 -31.64
C ALA A 884 -17.47 0.67 -31.64
N THR A 885 -18.39 0.82 -30.67
CA THR A 885 -19.30 1.97 -30.54
C THR A 885 -19.60 2.25 -29.07
N GLY A 886 -19.91 3.50 -28.73
CA GLY A 886 -20.21 3.90 -27.35
C GLY A 886 -18.96 3.92 -26.46
N ASP A 887 -19.16 4.14 -25.18
CA ASP A 887 -18.12 4.14 -24.15
C ASP A 887 -18.74 3.90 -22.76
N GLY A 888 -17.95 4.08 -21.68
CA GLY A 888 -18.39 3.82 -20.30
C GLY A 888 -19.45 4.78 -19.75
N GLY A 889 -19.76 5.88 -20.44
CA GLY A 889 -20.92 6.72 -20.11
C GLY A 889 -22.23 6.18 -20.69
N ASP A 890 -22.15 5.25 -21.63
CA ASP A 890 -23.28 4.65 -22.33
C ASP A 890 -23.42 3.17 -21.96
N LEU A 891 -23.29 2.79 -20.69
CA LEU A 891 -23.55 1.41 -20.26
C LEU A 891 -25.05 1.06 -20.40
N PRO A 892 -25.42 -0.21 -20.64
CA PRO A 892 -26.82 -0.67 -20.60
C PRO A 892 -27.50 -0.35 -19.26
N LEU A 893 -28.83 -0.12 -19.27
CA LEU A 893 -29.59 0.20 -18.04
C LEU A 893 -29.60 -0.96 -17.03
N ASP A 894 -29.41 -2.18 -17.51
CA ASP A 894 -29.32 -3.41 -16.73
C ASP A 894 -27.86 -3.87 -16.51
N ALA A 895 -26.88 -2.99 -16.81
CA ALA A 895 -25.49 -3.23 -16.48
C ALA A 895 -25.34 -3.45 -14.96
N PRO A 896 -24.54 -4.45 -14.53
CA PRO A 896 -24.25 -4.64 -13.12
C PRO A 896 -23.61 -3.38 -12.51
N VAL A 897 -23.98 -3.13 -11.25
CA VAL A 897 -23.44 -2.04 -10.44
C VAL A 897 -22.16 -2.53 -9.77
N SER A 898 -21.13 -1.71 -9.90
CA SER A 898 -19.83 -1.88 -9.26
C SER A 898 -19.66 -0.82 -8.19
N VAL A 899 -19.35 -1.24 -6.96
CA VAL A 899 -19.09 -0.36 -5.82
C VAL A 899 -17.66 -0.55 -5.38
N LYS A 900 -16.87 0.53 -5.39
CA LYS A 900 -15.54 0.57 -4.74
C LYS A 900 -15.71 1.06 -3.32
N GLU A 901 -15.00 0.43 -2.39
CA GLU A 901 -14.92 0.83 -0.98
C GLU A 901 -13.45 0.97 -0.55
N ALA A 902 -13.16 1.93 0.33
CA ALA A 902 -11.82 2.19 0.85
C ALA A 902 -11.53 1.38 2.14
N VAL A 903 -10.26 1.02 2.34
CA VAL A 903 -9.79 0.37 3.58
C VAL A 903 -8.86 1.29 4.34
N LEU A 904 -9.19 1.55 5.61
CA LEU A 904 -8.58 2.58 6.44
C LEU A 904 -7.68 1.99 7.55
N PRO A 905 -6.47 2.53 7.78
CA PRO A 905 -5.48 1.93 8.67
C PRO A 905 -5.60 2.37 10.14
N PHE A 906 -6.72 3.00 10.54
CA PHE A 906 -6.83 3.66 11.86
C PHE A 906 -6.45 2.75 13.04
N SER A 907 -6.85 1.47 13.00
CA SER A 907 -6.53 0.49 14.05
C SER A 907 -5.03 0.25 14.29
N ARG A 908 -4.18 0.60 13.32
CA ARG A 908 -2.71 0.49 13.40
C ARG A 908 -2.05 1.66 14.08
N PHE A 909 -2.71 2.82 14.11
CA PHE A 909 -2.17 4.04 14.67
C PHE A 909 -2.77 4.29 16.05
N ARG A 910 -1.92 4.28 17.07
CA ARG A 910 -2.28 4.58 18.45
C ARG A 910 -1.57 5.83 18.92
N THR A 911 -2.22 6.58 19.80
CA THR A 911 -1.63 7.71 20.51
C THR A 911 -0.59 7.22 21.54
N PRO A 912 0.24 8.11 22.11
CA PRO A 912 1.20 7.76 23.17
C PRO A 912 0.57 7.15 24.43
N ASP A 913 -0.70 7.45 24.72
CA ASP A 913 -1.47 6.85 25.82
C ASP A 913 -2.10 5.48 25.46
N GLY A 914 -2.02 5.07 24.19
CA GLY A 914 -2.42 3.74 23.70
C GLY A 914 -3.82 3.67 23.09
N THR A 915 -4.52 4.80 22.97
CA THR A 915 -5.83 4.89 22.31
C THR A 915 -5.68 4.92 20.80
N VAL A 916 -6.62 4.34 20.06
CA VAL A 916 -6.61 4.38 18.58
C VAL A 916 -6.87 5.82 18.11
N VAL A 917 -6.18 6.25 17.04
CA VAL A 917 -6.41 7.59 16.47
C VAL A 917 -7.83 7.71 15.90
N ASP A 918 -8.35 8.93 15.79
CA ASP A 918 -9.69 9.19 15.27
C ASP A 918 -9.90 8.57 13.87
N SER A 919 -10.99 7.82 13.69
CA SER A 919 -11.39 7.27 12.40
C SER A 919 -12.25 8.22 11.57
N LEU A 920 -12.14 9.53 11.82
CA LEU A 920 -12.88 10.55 11.11
C LEU A 920 -12.31 10.77 9.69
N LEU A 921 -13.19 10.70 8.71
CA LEU A 921 -12.92 11.04 7.31
C LEU A 921 -12.86 12.56 7.10
N GLY A 922 -12.14 12.99 6.06
CA GLY A 922 -11.99 14.41 5.75
C GLY A 922 -11.36 14.65 4.39
N PRO A 923 -10.92 15.89 4.10
CA PRO A 923 -10.42 16.28 2.79
C PRO A 923 -8.99 15.76 2.51
N GLU A 924 -8.34 15.16 3.50
CA GLU A 924 -7.04 14.49 3.34
C GLU A 924 -7.24 12.97 3.33
N MET A 925 -6.72 12.32 2.28
CA MET A 925 -6.78 10.86 2.12
C MET A 925 -5.97 10.13 3.20
N ARG A 926 -6.53 9.04 3.73
CA ARG A 926 -5.93 8.17 4.74
C ARG A 926 -6.02 6.68 4.43
N SER A 927 -6.79 6.27 3.43
CA SER A 927 -6.92 4.85 3.04
C SER A 927 -5.61 4.27 2.49
N THR A 928 -5.42 2.97 2.69
CA THR A 928 -4.25 2.23 2.20
C THR A 928 -4.55 1.36 0.99
N GLY A 929 -5.82 1.03 0.76
CA GLY A 929 -6.24 0.17 -0.33
C GLY A 929 -7.75 0.24 -0.56
N GLU A 930 -8.21 -0.57 -1.49
CA GLU A 930 -9.61 -0.60 -1.93
C GLU A 930 -10.10 -2.02 -2.21
N VAL A 931 -11.42 -2.18 -2.20
CA VAL A 931 -12.13 -3.39 -2.60
C VAL A 931 -13.26 -3.05 -3.55
N MET A 932 -13.74 -4.05 -4.28
CA MET A 932 -14.86 -3.91 -5.21
C MET A 932 -15.94 -4.95 -4.93
N GLY A 933 -17.19 -4.50 -4.88
CA GLY A 933 -18.39 -5.34 -4.91
C GLY A 933 -19.13 -5.18 -6.22
N ILE A 934 -19.49 -6.30 -6.87
CA ILE A 934 -20.23 -6.29 -8.14
C ILE A 934 -21.51 -7.09 -7.98
N ASP A 935 -22.64 -6.49 -8.33
CA ASP A 935 -23.92 -7.19 -8.42
C ASP A 935 -24.88 -6.47 -9.39
N LYS A 936 -25.96 -7.14 -9.78
CA LYS A 936 -27.04 -6.53 -10.58
C LYS A 936 -27.76 -5.42 -9.83
N TYR A 937 -27.75 -5.47 -8.51
CA TYR A 937 -28.40 -4.50 -7.63
C TYR A 937 -27.38 -3.75 -6.78
N PHE A 938 -27.57 -2.44 -6.69
CA PHE A 938 -26.69 -1.54 -5.91
C PHE A 938 -26.55 -1.97 -4.45
N ASP A 939 -27.67 -2.29 -3.79
CA ASP A 939 -27.71 -2.69 -2.39
C ASP A 939 -26.82 -3.92 -2.08
N THR A 940 -26.82 -4.89 -2.97
CA THR A 940 -26.04 -6.12 -2.87
C THR A 940 -24.57 -5.87 -3.23
N ALA A 941 -24.31 -5.03 -4.25
CA ALA A 941 -22.95 -4.61 -4.59
C ALA A 941 -22.29 -3.84 -3.42
N PHE A 942 -23.03 -2.95 -2.76
CA PHE A 942 -22.58 -2.23 -1.56
C PHE A 942 -22.38 -3.18 -0.36
N ALA A 943 -23.29 -4.14 -0.13
CA ALA A 943 -23.11 -5.17 0.89
C ALA A 943 -21.80 -5.97 0.69
N LYS A 944 -21.51 -6.34 -0.56
CA LYS A 944 -20.27 -7.02 -0.93
C LYS A 944 -19.05 -6.15 -0.67
N SER A 945 -19.04 -4.88 -1.09
CA SER A 945 -17.89 -4.00 -0.87
C SER A 945 -17.60 -3.81 0.61
N GLN A 946 -18.62 -3.62 1.44
CA GLN A 946 -18.49 -3.46 2.90
C GLN A 946 -17.97 -4.73 3.58
N SER A 947 -18.47 -5.91 3.16
CA SER A 947 -17.94 -7.19 3.64
C SER A 947 -16.48 -7.40 3.23
N ALA A 948 -16.10 -7.00 2.02
CA ALA A 948 -14.72 -7.11 1.53
C ALA A 948 -13.76 -6.14 2.23
N ALA A 949 -14.24 -4.99 2.70
CA ALA A 949 -13.48 -4.00 3.44
C ALA A 949 -13.27 -4.36 4.93
N ASN A 950 -13.69 -5.56 5.35
CA ASN A 950 -13.74 -6.01 6.76
C ASN A 950 -14.64 -5.15 7.66
N ALA A 951 -15.69 -4.54 7.08
CA ALA A 951 -16.70 -3.77 7.78
C ALA A 951 -18.11 -4.34 7.50
N ALA A 952 -18.24 -5.67 7.59
CA ALA A 952 -19.49 -6.36 7.29
C ALA A 952 -20.66 -5.80 8.12
N LEU A 953 -21.74 -5.44 7.43
CA LEU A 953 -22.91 -4.83 8.06
C LEU A 953 -23.71 -5.88 8.86
N PRO A 954 -24.15 -5.58 10.08
CA PRO A 954 -24.93 -6.53 10.86
C PRO A 954 -26.31 -6.73 10.24
N THR A 955 -26.83 -7.95 10.28
CA THR A 955 -28.22 -8.22 9.90
C THR A 955 -29.18 -8.08 11.07
N GLU A 956 -28.77 -8.07 12.33
CA GLU A 956 -29.65 -7.87 13.49
C GLU A 956 -28.86 -7.28 14.66
N GLY A 957 -29.52 -6.94 15.78
CA GLY A 957 -28.85 -6.46 16.98
C GLY A 957 -29.13 -5.00 17.33
N ARG A 958 -28.13 -4.30 17.89
CA ARG A 958 -28.24 -2.94 18.43
C ARG A 958 -27.41 -1.95 17.64
N VAL A 959 -28.01 -0.81 17.33
CA VAL A 959 -27.38 0.27 16.56
C VAL A 959 -27.32 1.54 17.38
N PHE A 960 -26.13 2.12 17.53
CA PHE A 960 -25.96 3.41 18.18
C PHE A 960 -25.99 4.55 17.18
N VAL A 961 -26.88 5.53 17.38
CA VAL A 961 -27.08 6.66 16.48
C VAL A 961 -26.84 7.98 17.22
N SER A 962 -25.85 8.75 16.79
CA SER A 962 -25.57 10.08 17.34
C SER A 962 -25.07 11.03 16.26
N VAL A 963 -25.92 11.94 15.79
CA VAL A 963 -25.65 12.79 14.62
C VAL A 963 -25.63 14.28 14.95
N ALA A 964 -24.92 15.06 14.13
CA ALA A 964 -24.92 16.51 14.16
C ALA A 964 -26.32 17.09 13.89
N ASN A 965 -26.55 18.34 14.33
CA ASN A 965 -27.87 18.96 14.20
C ASN A 965 -28.36 19.09 12.75
N ARG A 966 -27.45 19.31 11.79
CA ARG A 966 -27.80 19.39 10.35
C ARG A 966 -28.38 18.08 9.80
N ASP A 967 -27.90 16.95 10.31
CA ASP A 967 -28.25 15.61 9.84
C ASP A 967 -29.53 15.03 10.47
N LYS A 968 -30.00 15.63 11.57
CA LYS A 968 -31.14 15.13 12.35
C LYS A 968 -32.44 14.99 11.55
N ARG A 969 -32.61 15.77 10.49
CA ARG A 969 -33.77 15.65 9.60
C ARG A 969 -33.64 14.42 8.70
N SER A 970 -32.48 14.25 8.08
CA SER A 970 -32.24 13.21 7.06
C SER A 970 -32.13 11.81 7.67
N ILE A 971 -31.73 11.71 8.95
CA ILE A 971 -31.54 10.42 9.64
C ILE A 971 -32.84 9.68 9.99
N ILE A 972 -33.99 10.38 10.02
CA ILE A 972 -35.24 9.84 10.56
C ILE A 972 -35.71 8.61 9.78
N MET A 973 -35.73 8.68 8.45
CA MET A 973 -36.24 7.60 7.60
C MET A 973 -35.33 6.36 7.61
N PRO A 974 -34.00 6.49 7.44
CA PRO A 974 -33.08 5.36 7.58
C PRO A 974 -33.18 4.65 8.95
N VAL A 975 -33.22 5.40 10.06
CA VAL A 975 -33.35 4.80 11.41
C VAL A 975 -34.70 4.12 11.58
N LYS A 976 -35.78 4.73 11.07
CA LYS A 976 -37.09 4.09 11.09
C LYS A 976 -37.07 2.74 10.36
N ARG A 977 -36.38 2.66 9.22
CA ARG A 977 -36.27 1.40 8.46
C ARG A 977 -35.54 0.33 9.27
N LEU A 978 -34.47 0.66 9.99
CA LEU A 978 -33.80 -0.28 10.90
C LEU A 978 -34.74 -0.79 12.01
N VAL A 979 -35.55 0.08 12.60
CA VAL A 979 -36.56 -0.33 13.59
C VAL A 979 -37.61 -1.26 12.96
N ASP A 980 -38.05 -0.96 11.74
CA ASP A 980 -38.99 -1.82 11.01
C ASP A 980 -38.34 -3.19 10.66
N LEU A 981 -37.01 -3.26 10.56
CA LEU A 981 -36.22 -4.49 10.46
C LEU A 981 -35.94 -5.13 11.85
N GLY A 982 -36.34 -4.52 12.96
CA GLY A 982 -36.23 -5.11 14.29
C GLY A 982 -34.92 -4.81 15.03
N PHE A 983 -34.11 -3.85 14.59
CA PHE A 983 -32.96 -3.37 15.37
C PHE A 983 -33.41 -2.56 16.59
N GLU A 984 -32.65 -2.69 17.68
CA GLU A 984 -32.77 -1.81 18.83
C GLU A 984 -31.90 -0.56 18.63
N ILE A 985 -32.47 0.64 18.84
CA ILE A 985 -31.75 1.90 18.65
C ILE A 985 -31.29 2.46 19.98
N LEU A 986 -29.98 2.66 20.11
CA LEU A 986 -29.34 3.38 21.21
C LEU A 986 -28.95 4.80 20.73
N SER A 987 -29.06 5.82 21.57
CA SER A 987 -28.75 7.20 21.14
C SER A 987 -28.41 8.14 22.29
N THR A 988 -27.75 9.27 21.98
CA THR A 988 -27.50 10.36 22.92
C THR A 988 -28.69 11.33 22.98
N GLY A 989 -28.87 12.04 24.10
CA GLY A 989 -30.09 12.80 24.42
C GLY A 989 -30.65 13.65 23.27
N GLY A 990 -29.82 14.49 22.63
CA GLY A 990 -30.28 15.39 21.56
C GLY A 990 -30.73 14.70 20.27
N THR A 991 -30.23 13.50 19.98
CA THR A 991 -30.62 12.69 18.82
C THR A 991 -31.83 11.82 19.18
N ALA A 992 -31.82 11.20 20.37
CA ALA A 992 -32.92 10.44 20.93
C ALA A 992 -34.24 11.25 20.98
N ASP A 993 -34.18 12.53 21.36
CA ASP A 993 -35.36 13.40 21.40
C ASP A 993 -36.00 13.60 20.03
N VAL A 994 -35.20 13.76 18.97
CA VAL A 994 -35.72 13.89 17.60
C VAL A 994 -36.33 12.59 17.11
N LEU A 995 -35.68 11.45 17.37
CA LEU A 995 -36.18 10.13 17.01
C LEU A 995 -37.53 9.84 17.69
N ARG A 996 -37.63 10.06 19.01
CA ARG A 996 -38.86 9.84 19.79
C ARG A 996 -40.02 10.72 19.34
N ARG A 997 -39.76 11.98 19.00
CA ARG A 997 -40.78 12.90 18.44
C ARG A 997 -41.35 12.42 17.10
N ASN A 998 -40.60 11.61 16.36
CA ASN A 998 -41.03 10.98 15.11
C ASN A 998 -41.52 9.53 15.30
N GLY A 999 -41.81 9.11 16.55
CA GLY A 999 -42.37 7.80 16.86
C GLY A 999 -41.35 6.65 16.86
N ILE A 1000 -40.06 6.94 16.81
CA ILE A 1000 -38.97 5.96 16.85
C ILE A 1000 -38.54 5.80 18.31
N GLN A 1001 -38.68 4.60 18.87
CA GLN A 1001 -38.17 4.29 20.20
C GLN A 1001 -36.64 4.23 20.14
N ALA A 1002 -35.98 5.05 20.96
CA ALA A 1002 -34.53 5.05 21.12
C ALA A 1002 -34.19 5.02 22.62
N THR A 1003 -33.35 4.09 23.05
CA THR A 1003 -32.85 4.00 24.42
C THR A 1003 -31.74 5.05 24.59
N THR A 1004 -31.89 5.94 25.57
CA THR A 1004 -30.87 6.97 25.82
C THR A 1004 -29.71 6.33 26.56
N VAL A 1005 -28.49 6.50 26.04
CA VAL A 1005 -27.25 6.04 26.69
C VAL A 1005 -26.41 7.22 27.15
N ARG A 1006 -25.59 7.00 28.18
CA ARG A 1006 -24.75 8.04 28.78
C ARG A 1006 -23.55 8.36 27.90
N LYS A 1007 -23.22 9.65 27.82
CA LYS A 1007 -21.96 10.10 27.20
C LYS A 1007 -20.78 9.82 28.13
N ILE A 1008 -19.58 9.85 27.57
CA ILE A 1008 -18.34 9.63 28.33
C ILE A 1008 -18.18 10.66 29.44
N ALA A 1009 -18.42 11.94 29.12
CA ALA A 1009 -18.39 13.02 30.10
C ALA A 1009 -19.42 12.88 31.25
N GLU A 1010 -20.45 12.05 31.09
CA GLU A 1010 -21.50 11.84 32.11
C GLU A 1010 -21.17 10.71 33.11
N GLY A 1011 -20.09 9.95 32.83
CA GLY A 1011 -19.60 8.84 33.65
C GLY A 1011 -20.63 7.73 33.90
N THR A 1012 -20.27 6.79 34.79
CA THR A 1012 -21.17 5.72 35.25
C THR A 1012 -22.35 6.31 36.03
N GLY A 1013 -23.57 5.89 35.68
CA GLY A 1013 -24.80 6.35 36.33
C GLY A 1013 -24.94 5.87 37.78
N GLU A 1014 -25.84 6.52 38.54
CA GLU A 1014 -26.11 6.18 39.96
C GLU A 1014 -26.59 4.73 40.18
N HIS A 1015 -27.06 4.06 39.13
CA HIS A 1015 -27.53 2.67 39.13
C HIS A 1015 -26.56 1.70 38.44
N GLY A 1016 -25.33 2.11 38.15
CA GLY A 1016 -24.33 1.30 37.46
C GLY A 1016 -24.46 1.29 35.93
N GLU A 1017 -25.21 2.24 35.36
CA GLU A 1017 -25.33 2.40 33.90
C GLU A 1017 -23.99 2.80 33.29
N GLY A 1018 -23.47 1.99 32.36
CA GLY A 1018 -22.26 2.30 31.60
C GLY A 1018 -22.45 3.43 30.58
N THR A 1019 -21.33 3.98 30.14
CA THR A 1019 -21.24 4.90 29.01
C THR A 1019 -21.36 4.15 27.69
N VAL A 1020 -21.54 4.88 26.58
CA VAL A 1020 -21.49 4.29 25.24
C VAL A 1020 -20.19 3.52 24.95
N VAL A 1021 -19.04 3.96 25.49
CA VAL A 1021 -17.76 3.26 25.31
C VAL A 1021 -17.74 1.94 26.08
N ASP A 1022 -18.35 1.90 27.27
CA ASP A 1022 -18.50 0.65 28.03
C ASP A 1022 -19.36 -0.35 27.25
N LEU A 1023 -20.45 0.11 26.62
CA LEU A 1023 -21.32 -0.73 25.79
C LEU A 1023 -20.63 -1.28 24.52
N ILE A 1024 -19.75 -0.49 23.91
CA ILE A 1024 -18.90 -0.93 22.79
C ILE A 1024 -17.94 -2.03 23.29
N THR A 1025 -17.29 -1.76 24.42
CA THR A 1025 -16.30 -2.65 25.05
C THR A 1025 -16.92 -3.99 25.45
N ASP A 1026 -18.16 -3.97 25.94
CA ASP A 1026 -18.93 -5.15 26.34
C ASP A 1026 -19.51 -5.94 25.14
N GLY A 1027 -19.28 -5.49 23.90
CA GLY A 1027 -19.79 -6.15 22.69
C GLY A 1027 -21.31 -6.09 22.54
N THR A 1028 -21.94 -5.05 23.09
CA THR A 1028 -23.41 -4.92 23.08
C THR A 1028 -23.95 -4.09 21.91
N ILE A 1029 -23.07 -3.50 21.10
CA ILE A 1029 -23.40 -2.66 19.95
C ILE A 1029 -22.82 -3.30 18.69
N ASP A 1030 -23.63 -3.43 17.65
CA ASP A 1030 -23.26 -4.10 16.40
C ASP A 1030 -22.91 -3.11 15.27
N MET A 1031 -23.38 -1.85 15.36
CA MET A 1031 -23.06 -0.80 14.37
C MET A 1031 -23.20 0.60 14.99
N ILE A 1032 -22.34 1.51 14.53
CA ILE A 1032 -22.31 2.91 15.00
C ILE A 1032 -22.53 3.88 13.83
N ILE A 1033 -23.43 4.85 14.06
CA ILE A 1033 -23.61 6.02 13.20
C ILE A 1033 -23.22 7.25 14.00
N ASN A 1034 -22.12 7.88 13.61
CA ASN A 1034 -21.67 9.10 14.26
C ASN A 1034 -21.20 10.17 13.27
N THR A 1035 -22.09 11.12 12.95
CA THR A 1035 -21.71 12.25 12.10
C THR A 1035 -21.04 13.36 12.92
N PRO A 1036 -19.92 13.94 12.43
CA PRO A 1036 -19.15 14.95 13.16
C PRO A 1036 -19.91 16.28 13.27
N SER A 1037 -19.67 17.01 14.37
CA SER A 1037 -20.07 18.41 14.52
C SER A 1037 -18.85 19.26 14.89
N GLY A 1038 -18.78 20.52 14.42
CA GLY A 1038 -17.66 21.42 14.73
C GLY A 1038 -17.54 21.73 16.24
N GLY A 1039 -16.31 21.91 16.74
CA GLY A 1039 -16.02 22.38 18.11
C GLY A 1039 -15.95 21.29 19.20
N GLN A 1040 -16.31 21.65 20.46
CA GLN A 1040 -16.18 20.80 21.68
C GLN A 1040 -16.89 19.44 21.61
N ALA A 1041 -17.88 19.28 20.72
CA ALA A 1041 -18.54 18.00 20.45
C ALA A 1041 -17.61 16.95 19.81
N ARG A 1042 -16.41 17.35 19.34
CA ARG A 1042 -15.37 16.41 18.87
C ARG A 1042 -14.86 15.45 19.94
N GLY A 1043 -14.80 15.85 21.21
CA GLY A 1043 -14.20 15.03 22.28
C GLY A 1043 -14.92 13.71 22.50
N ASP A 1044 -16.22 13.73 22.80
CA ASP A 1044 -17.01 12.50 22.99
C ASP A 1044 -17.09 11.66 21.69
N GLY A 1045 -17.21 12.32 20.54
CA GLY A 1045 -17.30 11.63 19.24
C GLY A 1045 -16.01 10.91 18.86
N TYR A 1046 -14.85 11.51 19.14
CA TYR A 1046 -13.53 10.92 18.94
C TYR A 1046 -13.42 9.58 19.66
N GLU A 1047 -13.73 9.56 20.96
CA GLU A 1047 -13.59 8.37 21.80
C GLU A 1047 -14.54 7.24 21.38
N ILE A 1048 -15.77 7.57 20.96
CA ILE A 1048 -16.73 6.58 20.43
C ILE A 1048 -16.17 5.91 19.17
N ARG A 1049 -15.65 6.72 18.23
CA ARG A 1049 -15.10 6.22 16.97
C ARG A 1049 -13.81 5.42 17.18
N ALA A 1050 -12.92 5.90 18.06
CA ALA A 1050 -11.69 5.20 18.43
C ALA A 1050 -11.98 3.85 19.10
N ALA A 1051 -12.95 3.80 20.03
CA ALA A 1051 -13.37 2.56 20.66
C ALA A 1051 -13.93 1.57 19.63
N ALA A 1052 -14.87 2.01 18.79
CA ALA A 1052 -15.49 1.15 17.78
C ALA A 1052 -14.47 0.57 16.78
N THR A 1053 -13.54 1.41 16.32
CA THR A 1053 -12.43 0.99 15.46
C THR A 1053 -11.52 -0.04 16.14
N SER A 1054 -11.31 0.10 17.44
CA SER A 1054 -10.50 -0.85 18.23
C SER A 1054 -11.13 -2.24 18.33
N TYR A 1055 -12.47 -2.31 18.34
CA TYR A 1055 -13.24 -3.56 18.44
C TYR A 1055 -13.70 -4.10 17.08
N GLY A 1056 -13.36 -3.43 15.98
CA GLY A 1056 -13.74 -3.86 14.62
C GLY A 1056 -15.23 -3.72 14.32
N LEU A 1057 -15.93 -2.80 15.00
CA LEU A 1057 -17.34 -2.51 14.71
C LEU A 1057 -17.46 -1.62 13.46
N PRO A 1058 -18.47 -1.84 12.59
CA PRO A 1058 -18.79 -0.91 11.51
C PRO A 1058 -19.12 0.49 12.06
N VAL A 1059 -18.38 1.50 11.58
CA VAL A 1059 -18.55 2.92 11.93
C VAL A 1059 -18.87 3.71 10.68
N ILE A 1060 -20.09 4.25 10.62
CA ILE A 1060 -20.56 5.09 9.53
C ILE A 1060 -20.55 6.55 9.98
N THR A 1061 -19.91 7.41 9.19
CA THR A 1061 -19.71 8.83 9.57
C THR A 1061 -20.50 9.82 8.73
N THR A 1062 -21.20 9.35 7.69
CA THR A 1062 -22.02 10.18 6.81
C THR A 1062 -23.47 9.67 6.70
N VAL A 1063 -24.40 10.57 6.39
CA VAL A 1063 -25.82 10.19 6.20
C VAL A 1063 -26.06 9.42 4.89
N PRO A 1064 -25.44 9.80 3.75
CA PRO A 1064 -25.59 9.03 2.50
C PRO A 1064 -25.14 7.57 2.63
N GLU A 1065 -23.95 7.34 3.20
CA GLU A 1065 -23.41 6.00 3.48
C GLU A 1065 -24.35 5.20 4.37
N PHE A 1066 -24.92 5.82 5.41
CA PHE A 1066 -25.92 5.16 6.24
C PHE A 1066 -27.18 4.76 5.46
N GLY A 1067 -27.62 5.60 4.52
CA GLY A 1067 -28.73 5.27 3.63
C GLY A 1067 -28.43 4.07 2.73
N ALA A 1068 -27.20 3.95 2.23
CA ALA A 1068 -26.74 2.79 1.46
C ALA A 1068 -26.64 1.53 2.33
N ALA A 1069 -26.07 1.66 3.54
CA ALA A 1069 -25.94 0.56 4.49
C ALA A 1069 -27.30 -0.04 4.90
N VAL A 1070 -28.33 0.79 5.13
CA VAL A 1070 -29.67 0.30 5.45
C VAL A 1070 -30.28 -0.51 4.29
N GLN A 1071 -30.06 -0.09 3.04
CA GLN A 1071 -30.50 -0.86 1.86
C GLN A 1071 -29.75 -2.20 1.75
N ALA A 1072 -28.43 -2.19 1.96
CA ALA A 1072 -27.62 -3.39 1.98
C ALA A 1072 -28.04 -4.40 3.06
N ILE A 1073 -28.31 -3.93 4.28
CA ILE A 1073 -28.81 -4.76 5.40
C ILE A 1073 -30.15 -5.42 5.05
N GLU A 1074 -31.05 -4.68 4.40
CA GLU A 1074 -32.33 -5.21 3.95
C GLU A 1074 -32.16 -6.27 2.85
N ALA A 1075 -31.26 -6.02 1.89
CA ALA A 1075 -30.95 -6.94 0.81
C ALA A 1075 -30.35 -8.25 1.34
N MET A 1076 -29.41 -8.18 2.28
CA MET A 1076 -28.77 -9.32 2.92
C MET A 1076 -29.75 -10.24 3.67
N ARG A 1077 -30.89 -9.71 4.15
CA ARG A 1077 -31.95 -10.51 4.79
C ARG A 1077 -32.91 -11.16 3.80
N SER A 1078 -33.01 -10.61 2.60
CA SER A 1078 -34.04 -10.94 1.63
C SER A 1078 -33.53 -11.84 0.50
N TYR A 1079 -32.23 -11.76 0.20
CA TYR A 1079 -31.61 -12.44 -0.93
C TYR A 1079 -30.35 -13.19 -0.51
N GLU A 1080 -30.11 -14.30 -1.19
CA GLU A 1080 -28.85 -15.03 -1.07
C GLU A 1080 -27.85 -14.50 -2.11
N TRP A 1081 -26.63 -14.15 -1.68
CA TRP A 1081 -25.59 -13.64 -2.57
C TRP A 1081 -25.24 -14.61 -3.70
N SER A 1082 -25.11 -14.08 -4.92
CA SER A 1082 -24.56 -14.81 -6.07
C SER A 1082 -23.13 -14.38 -6.37
N VAL A 1083 -22.36 -15.23 -7.04
CA VAL A 1083 -20.97 -14.95 -7.43
C VAL A 1083 -20.83 -14.97 -8.96
N THR A 1084 -20.17 -13.96 -9.51
CA THR A 1084 -19.96 -13.80 -10.96
C THR A 1084 -18.49 -13.54 -11.24
N SER A 1085 -17.92 -14.25 -12.21
CA SER A 1085 -16.52 -13.99 -12.62
C SER A 1085 -16.44 -12.76 -13.54
N LEU A 1086 -15.29 -12.08 -13.59
CA LEU A 1086 -15.09 -10.95 -14.48
C LEU A 1086 -15.24 -11.32 -15.96
N GLN A 1087 -14.89 -12.56 -16.33
CA GLN A 1087 -15.08 -13.08 -17.69
C GLN A 1087 -16.58 -13.19 -18.04
N GLU A 1088 -17.40 -13.70 -17.11
CA GLU A 1088 -18.87 -13.72 -17.28
C GLU A 1088 -19.46 -12.31 -17.29
N HIS A 1089 -18.98 -11.43 -16.40
CA HIS A 1089 -19.40 -10.03 -16.32
C HIS A 1089 -19.16 -9.29 -17.65
N ALA A 1090 -17.94 -9.37 -18.19
CA ALA A 1090 -17.59 -8.75 -19.47
C ALA A 1090 -18.42 -9.30 -20.64
N ALA A 1091 -18.63 -10.62 -20.69
CA ALA A 1091 -19.47 -11.24 -21.72
C ALA A 1091 -20.94 -10.77 -21.62
N ASN A 1092 -21.48 -10.63 -20.41
CA ASN A 1092 -22.83 -10.13 -20.19
C ASN A 1092 -22.98 -8.67 -20.62
N LEU A 1093 -22.00 -7.82 -20.29
CA LEU A 1093 -21.97 -6.41 -20.71
C LEU A 1093 -21.91 -6.28 -22.24
N GLN A 1094 -21.07 -7.08 -22.89
CA GLN A 1094 -20.97 -7.10 -24.35
C GLN A 1094 -22.29 -7.50 -24.99
N ALA A 1095 -22.90 -8.61 -24.54
CA ALA A 1095 -24.18 -9.09 -25.05
C ALA A 1095 -25.31 -8.06 -24.88
N ALA A 1096 -25.38 -7.39 -23.72
CA ALA A 1096 -26.34 -6.33 -23.46
C ALA A 1096 -26.13 -5.11 -24.37
N THR A 1097 -24.88 -4.74 -24.61
CA THR A 1097 -24.52 -3.63 -25.51
C THR A 1097 -24.89 -3.94 -26.96
N GLU A 1098 -24.59 -5.14 -27.44
CA GLU A 1098 -24.95 -5.61 -28.80
C GLU A 1098 -26.47 -5.64 -28.99
N ALA A 1099 -27.22 -6.17 -28.01
CA ALA A 1099 -28.68 -6.21 -28.05
C ALA A 1099 -29.30 -4.81 -28.12
N ARG A 1100 -28.79 -3.86 -27.34
CA ARG A 1100 -29.21 -2.45 -27.39
C ARG A 1100 -28.91 -1.82 -28.75
N ASN A 1101 -27.72 -2.06 -29.29
CA ASN A 1101 -27.31 -1.51 -30.58
C ASN A 1101 -28.14 -2.09 -31.73
N ALA A 1102 -28.52 -3.36 -31.67
CA ALA A 1102 -29.41 -3.99 -32.65
C ALA A 1102 -30.86 -3.47 -32.58
N ALA A 1103 -31.29 -2.96 -31.42
CA ALA A 1103 -32.62 -2.38 -31.22
C ALA A 1103 -32.73 -0.91 -31.65
N ARG A 1104 -31.60 -0.21 -31.81
CA ARG A 1104 -31.49 1.17 -32.33
C ARG A 1104 -31.37 1.16 -33.84
#